data_AF-A0A926LCA6-F1
#
_entry.id   AF-A0A926LCA6-F1
#
_cell.length_a   1.000
_cell.length_b   1.000
_cell.length_c   1.000
_cell.angle_alpha   90.00
_cell.angle_beta   90.00
_cell.angle_gamma   90.00
#
_symmetry.space_group_name_H-M   'P 1'
#
loop_
_entity.id
_entity.type
_entity.pdbx_description
1 polymer ?
#
loop_
_entity_poly.entity_id
_entity_poly.type
_entity_poly.pdbx_seq_one_letter_code
_entity_poly.pdbx_strand_id
1 'polypeptide(L)'
;MALTIRPYEEGDAHAVAELYNRHRDNPNPVAGGITGAELARELAERETATFLLAEDDRKLVGTFGLFHHTGRRSARAGELIADMFFVHPAHRGGMVTGRLFTEAVEWMMRSGCLVLRLTVNPANTVAFRLYRRVGCVSVGRAVPGEDGNVELHNYIPLVLRSVLADLGERATAALGSLSSFASVTEARDDELRSDVRSEDGVRVVDYCLSLGAFRLDASVDVDRGAVREARLTEPGGEVRALRIAQPPYRVRTASGNAPHRFTSGALTCEVDGEEGTVSVFADGHHGPVLVSTWPSCRADRPAGWREGEPRDLTLEPVPGGVRVTERHGDDTVTGTVTLDDTGLLQEFTHTGSAVGRVFHTVGLRQGTFTDATGRPHPIGLGVGVRDASEVVAASHPAADAGRLTWQGNGVRVSLPTHAGDRLIHSTLLERGLNSTAADVSSLRAEIGVLGEESESPGAEAARRLEVHAGSGGVVVWQEGAGKVLRSPYPRTRSYGYNPRWSAGMWVTRENPRHDRAAGLGWGVPPAGAWEEKHPLGLHHPDTGLGWEIGPADDGLRVDVRAPDTGRENVVWLTPHAPVRTAVVLESADRHWELSTSDVRQVWARRAAVRLSDGRWLHCVPATPSPHDELVLRATASGLLIGAVSAARESAWLFSVHDRSLTS
;
A
#
# COMPACT_ATOMS: atom_id res chain seq x y z
N MET A 1 -30.00 -8.30 -28.04
CA MET A 1 -28.57 -8.08 -28.38
C MET A 1 -27.79 -8.15 -27.08
N ALA A 2 -26.63 -8.83 -27.09
CA ALA A 2 -26.14 -9.56 -25.93
C ALA A 2 -24.78 -9.05 -25.44
N LEU A 3 -24.75 -8.65 -24.16
CA LEU A 3 -23.53 -8.52 -23.37
C LEU A 3 -22.67 -9.77 -23.55
N THR A 4 -21.42 -9.59 -23.98
CA THR A 4 -20.46 -10.68 -24.18
C THR A 4 -19.26 -10.47 -23.26
N ILE A 5 -18.76 -11.56 -22.68
CA ILE A 5 -17.50 -11.57 -21.95
C ILE A 5 -16.54 -12.47 -22.70
N ARG A 6 -15.35 -11.96 -22.96
CA ARG A 6 -14.30 -12.70 -23.67
C ARG A 6 -12.93 -12.41 -23.07
N PRO A 7 -11.94 -13.29 -23.28
CA PRO A 7 -10.55 -12.96 -22.99
C PRO A 7 -10.05 -11.78 -23.84
N TYR A 8 -9.07 -11.07 -23.28
CA TYR A 8 -8.25 -10.07 -23.95
C TYR A 8 -7.42 -10.68 -25.07
N GLU A 9 -7.25 -9.91 -26.15
CA GLU A 9 -6.32 -10.18 -27.25
C GLU A 9 -5.36 -8.98 -27.40
N GLU A 10 -4.16 -9.20 -27.96
CA GLU A 10 -3.11 -8.17 -28.06
C GLU A 10 -3.59 -6.86 -28.73
N GLY A 11 -4.54 -6.95 -29.67
CA GLY A 11 -5.14 -5.79 -30.33
C GLY A 11 -6.04 -4.92 -29.44
N ASP A 12 -6.46 -5.38 -28.26
CA ASP A 12 -7.39 -4.67 -27.38
C ASP A 12 -6.69 -3.57 -26.54
N ALA A 13 -5.36 -3.59 -26.45
CA ALA A 13 -4.60 -2.76 -25.51
C ALA A 13 -4.94 -1.26 -25.62
N HIS A 14 -5.04 -0.76 -26.85
CA HIS A 14 -5.36 0.64 -27.11
C HIS A 14 -6.76 1.01 -26.60
N ALA A 15 -7.77 0.18 -26.87
CA ALA A 15 -9.15 0.44 -26.47
C ALA A 15 -9.33 0.41 -24.94
N VAL A 16 -8.63 -0.50 -24.24
CA VAL A 16 -8.63 -0.56 -22.78
C VAL A 16 -7.93 0.67 -22.18
N ALA A 17 -6.78 1.09 -22.72
CA ALA A 17 -6.08 2.30 -22.28
C ALA A 17 -6.96 3.55 -22.48
N GLU A 18 -7.64 3.68 -23.62
CA GLU A 18 -8.60 4.76 -23.86
C GLU A 18 -9.76 4.75 -22.85
N LEU A 19 -10.31 3.57 -22.53
CA LEU A 19 -11.36 3.43 -21.52
C LEU A 19 -10.87 4.00 -20.17
N TYR A 20 -9.70 3.59 -19.69
CA TYR A 20 -9.17 4.05 -18.41
C TYR A 20 -8.88 5.55 -18.41
N ASN A 21 -8.29 6.08 -19.49
CA ASN A 21 -7.95 7.50 -19.58
C ASN A 21 -9.16 8.44 -19.58
N ARG A 22 -10.33 7.97 -20.06
CA ARG A 22 -11.58 8.76 -20.06
C ARG A 22 -12.24 8.86 -18.69
N HIS A 23 -11.94 7.94 -17.78
CA HIS A 23 -12.64 7.81 -16.51
C HIS A 23 -11.73 8.13 -15.32
N ARG A 24 -12.09 9.15 -14.54
CA ARG A 24 -11.31 9.57 -13.36
C ARG A 24 -11.28 8.53 -12.25
N ASP A 25 -12.25 7.63 -12.24
CA ASP A 25 -12.41 6.54 -11.28
C ASP A 25 -11.95 5.19 -11.87
N ASN A 26 -11.08 5.22 -12.87
CA ASN A 26 -10.37 4.03 -13.31
C ASN A 26 -9.57 3.43 -12.12
N PRO A 27 -9.37 2.10 -12.10
CA PRO A 27 -8.82 1.40 -10.93
C PRO A 27 -7.34 1.71 -10.67
N ASN A 28 -6.59 2.12 -11.70
CA ASN A 28 -5.13 2.27 -11.65
C ASN A 28 -4.70 3.60 -12.29
N PRO A 29 -5.08 4.75 -11.70
CA PRO A 29 -4.89 6.05 -12.33
C PRO A 29 -3.41 6.44 -12.37
N VAL A 30 -2.94 6.86 -13.53
CA VAL A 30 -1.60 7.43 -13.72
C VAL A 30 -1.73 8.84 -14.26
N ALA A 31 -1.07 9.84 -13.63
CA ALA A 31 -1.24 11.26 -13.97
C ALA A 31 -0.84 11.58 -15.43
N GLY A 32 -1.80 11.86 -16.32
CA GLY A 32 -1.53 12.04 -17.76
C GLY A 32 -1.97 10.86 -18.65
N GLY A 33 -2.50 9.78 -18.05
CA GLY A 33 -3.01 8.60 -18.76
C GLY A 33 -1.95 7.61 -19.23
N ILE A 34 -2.38 6.42 -19.65
CA ILE A 34 -1.51 5.35 -20.16
C ILE A 34 -1.73 5.15 -21.66
N THR A 35 -0.72 4.67 -22.36
CA THR A 35 -0.78 4.29 -23.77
C THR A 35 -1.15 2.80 -23.93
N GLY A 36 -1.60 2.40 -25.11
CA GLY A 36 -1.84 0.98 -25.41
C GLY A 36 -0.58 0.13 -25.30
N ALA A 37 0.59 0.66 -25.67
CA ALA A 37 1.87 -0.04 -25.55
C ALA A 37 2.30 -0.22 -24.08
N GLU A 38 2.06 0.77 -23.23
CA GLU A 38 2.27 0.63 -21.78
C GLU A 38 1.32 -0.39 -21.17
N LEU A 39 0.04 -0.41 -21.57
CA LEU A 39 -0.90 -1.42 -21.08
C LEU A 39 -0.51 -2.83 -21.53
N ALA A 40 -0.21 -3.05 -22.81
CA ALA A 40 0.19 -4.37 -23.31
C ALA A 40 1.42 -4.88 -22.57
N ARG A 41 2.39 -3.99 -22.34
CA ARG A 41 3.58 -4.30 -21.55
C ARG A 41 3.24 -4.60 -20.09
N GLU A 42 2.37 -3.82 -19.45
CA GLU A 42 1.94 -4.08 -18.07
C GLU A 42 1.31 -5.48 -17.94
N LEU A 43 0.45 -5.87 -18.88
CA LEU A 43 -0.19 -7.19 -18.86
C LEU A 43 0.83 -8.32 -19.04
N ALA A 44 1.80 -8.16 -19.95
CA ALA A 44 2.87 -9.13 -20.13
C ALA A 44 3.76 -9.19 -18.88
N GLU A 45 4.19 -8.03 -18.40
CA GLU A 45 5.09 -7.89 -17.27
C GLU A 45 4.47 -8.35 -15.96
N ARG A 46 3.14 -8.40 -15.80
CA ARG A 46 2.41 -8.92 -14.63
C ARG A 46 2.21 -10.44 -14.61
N GLU A 47 2.64 -11.12 -15.68
CA GLU A 47 2.34 -12.54 -15.91
C GLU A 47 0.84 -12.79 -15.77
N THR A 48 0.07 -12.14 -16.65
CA THR A 48 -1.39 -12.17 -16.62
C THR A 48 -1.92 -13.58 -16.84
N ALA A 49 -2.61 -14.12 -15.84
CA ALA A 49 -3.22 -15.45 -15.91
C ALA A 49 -4.47 -15.43 -16.80
N THR A 50 -5.31 -14.41 -16.63
CA THR A 50 -6.38 -14.07 -17.58
C THR A 50 -6.80 -12.60 -17.43
N PHE A 51 -7.23 -11.99 -18.53
CA PHE A 51 -7.81 -10.65 -18.53
C PHE A 51 -9.10 -10.69 -19.33
N LEU A 52 -10.22 -10.40 -18.68
CA LEU A 52 -11.54 -10.49 -19.28
C LEU A 52 -12.03 -9.10 -19.69
N LEU A 53 -12.65 -9.03 -20.86
CA LEU A 53 -13.29 -7.86 -21.42
C LEU A 53 -14.79 -8.09 -21.49
N ALA A 54 -15.57 -7.10 -21.04
CA ALA A 54 -17.01 -7.06 -21.20
C ALA A 54 -17.37 -6.10 -22.33
N GLU A 55 -18.09 -6.60 -23.32
CA GLU A 55 -18.53 -5.84 -24.49
C GLU A 55 -20.06 -5.78 -24.56
N ASP A 56 -20.57 -4.58 -24.80
CA ASP A 56 -21.99 -4.31 -25.05
C ASP A 56 -22.10 -3.55 -26.37
N ASP A 57 -22.81 -4.13 -27.34
CA ASP A 57 -22.89 -3.63 -28.72
C ASP A 57 -21.53 -3.26 -29.34
N ARG A 58 -20.53 -4.15 -29.19
CA ARG A 58 -19.12 -3.98 -29.61
C ARG A 58 -18.38 -2.81 -28.97
N LYS A 59 -18.93 -2.21 -27.91
CA LYS A 59 -18.23 -1.23 -27.09
C LYS A 59 -17.68 -1.92 -25.86
N LEU A 60 -16.41 -1.69 -25.57
CA LEU A 60 -15.81 -2.13 -24.32
C LEU A 60 -16.43 -1.36 -23.15
N VAL A 61 -17.06 -2.09 -22.23
CA VAL A 61 -17.79 -1.52 -21.08
C VAL A 61 -17.30 -2.05 -19.73
N GLY A 62 -16.37 -3.00 -19.72
CA GLY A 62 -15.74 -3.45 -18.48
C GLY A 62 -14.53 -4.34 -18.67
N THR A 63 -13.75 -4.49 -17.61
CA THR A 63 -12.50 -5.24 -17.54
C THR A 63 -12.39 -5.99 -16.21
N PHE A 64 -11.71 -7.13 -16.20
CA PHE A 64 -11.36 -7.88 -14.99
C PHE A 64 -10.04 -8.61 -15.21
N GLY A 65 -8.96 -8.18 -14.54
CA GLY A 65 -7.66 -8.83 -14.64
C GLY A 65 -7.37 -9.77 -13.47
N LEU A 66 -6.76 -10.91 -13.77
CA LEU A 66 -6.21 -11.86 -12.80
C LEU A 66 -4.71 -12.04 -13.07
N PHE A 67 -3.90 -11.68 -12.07
CA PHE A 67 -2.45 -11.55 -12.23
C PHE A 67 -1.70 -12.41 -11.21
N HIS A 68 -0.52 -12.91 -11.61
CA HIS A 68 0.41 -13.52 -10.69
C HIS A 68 1.18 -12.48 -9.87
N HIS A 69 1.33 -11.26 -10.37
CA HIS A 69 1.84 -10.15 -9.57
C HIS A 69 1.36 -8.79 -10.09
N THR A 70 1.52 -7.75 -9.27
CA THR A 70 1.10 -6.37 -9.58
C THR A 70 2.26 -5.38 -9.60
N GLY A 71 3.50 -5.90 -9.54
CA GLY A 71 4.72 -5.14 -9.26
C GLY A 71 4.86 -4.84 -7.76
N ARG A 72 3.77 -4.43 -7.11
CA ARG A 72 3.71 -4.22 -5.65
C ARG A 72 3.80 -5.53 -4.87
N ARG A 73 3.02 -6.52 -5.30
CA ARG A 73 2.81 -7.79 -4.59
C ARG A 73 2.86 -8.96 -5.54
N SER A 74 3.23 -10.11 -5.00
CA SER A 74 3.25 -11.39 -5.72
C SER A 74 2.20 -12.33 -5.11
N ALA A 75 1.43 -12.99 -5.97
CA ALA A 75 0.49 -14.01 -5.57
C ALA A 75 1.25 -15.26 -5.10
N ARG A 76 0.74 -15.93 -4.06
CA ARG A 76 1.32 -17.20 -3.61
C ARG A 76 0.91 -18.34 -4.53
N ALA A 77 1.56 -19.49 -4.39
CA ALA A 77 1.11 -20.71 -5.05
C ALA A 77 -0.40 -20.98 -4.85
N GLY A 78 -1.13 -21.11 -5.97
CA GLY A 78 -2.57 -21.36 -5.95
C GLY A 78 -3.44 -20.12 -5.68
N GLU A 79 -2.85 -18.93 -5.66
CA GLU A 79 -3.54 -17.65 -5.54
C GLU A 79 -3.40 -16.82 -6.81
N LEU A 80 -4.31 -15.87 -7.01
CA LEU A 80 -4.20 -14.82 -8.03
C LEU A 80 -4.64 -13.49 -7.44
N ILE A 81 -4.07 -12.39 -7.95
CA ILE A 81 -4.47 -11.04 -7.57
C ILE A 81 -5.43 -10.50 -8.64
N ALA A 82 -6.66 -10.22 -8.26
CA ALA A 82 -7.58 -9.40 -9.03
C ALA A 82 -7.17 -7.92 -8.94
N ASP A 83 -6.95 -7.32 -10.10
CA ASP A 83 -6.71 -5.89 -10.27
C ASP A 83 -7.30 -5.46 -11.61
N MET A 84 -7.25 -4.16 -11.94
CA MET A 84 -7.78 -3.62 -13.20
C MET A 84 -9.27 -3.96 -13.42
N PHE A 85 -10.04 -4.12 -12.33
CA PHE A 85 -11.49 -4.30 -12.40
C PHE A 85 -12.16 -2.96 -12.64
N PHE A 86 -12.83 -2.82 -13.78
CA PHE A 86 -13.57 -1.61 -14.13
C PHE A 86 -14.89 -1.95 -14.79
N VAL A 87 -15.92 -1.17 -14.48
CA VAL A 87 -17.20 -1.19 -15.19
C VAL A 87 -17.59 0.24 -15.51
N HIS A 88 -17.87 0.48 -16.79
CA HIS A 88 -18.32 1.76 -17.30
C HIS A 88 -19.50 2.29 -16.47
N PRO A 89 -19.53 3.58 -16.08
CA PRO A 89 -20.55 4.11 -15.17
C PRO A 89 -22.00 3.81 -15.56
N ALA A 90 -22.32 3.84 -16.86
CA ALA A 90 -23.66 3.55 -17.36
C ALA A 90 -24.10 2.06 -17.20
N HIS A 91 -23.16 1.17 -16.92
CA HIS A 91 -23.39 -0.28 -16.78
C HIS A 91 -23.29 -0.75 -15.32
N ARG A 92 -23.03 0.17 -14.39
CA ARG A 92 -22.96 -0.15 -12.95
C ARG A 92 -24.34 -0.48 -12.40
N GLY A 93 -24.42 -1.51 -11.56
CA GLY A 93 -25.70 -2.03 -11.05
C GLY A 93 -26.45 -2.93 -12.04
N GLY A 94 -25.91 -3.14 -13.24
CA GLY A 94 -26.40 -4.14 -14.20
C GLY A 94 -25.73 -5.52 -14.04
N MET A 95 -25.87 -6.36 -15.07
CA MET A 95 -25.36 -7.75 -15.05
C MET A 95 -23.85 -7.87 -15.28
N VAL A 96 -23.18 -6.82 -15.78
CA VAL A 96 -21.76 -6.86 -16.20
C VAL A 96 -20.85 -7.32 -15.07
N THR A 97 -20.97 -6.69 -13.89
CA THR A 97 -20.18 -7.02 -12.71
C THR A 97 -20.34 -8.49 -12.30
N GLY A 98 -21.60 -8.94 -12.17
CA GLY A 98 -21.90 -10.30 -11.74
C GLY A 98 -21.35 -11.35 -12.70
N ARG A 99 -21.44 -11.09 -14.00
CA ARG A 99 -20.91 -11.99 -15.02
C ARG A 99 -19.38 -12.00 -15.06
N LEU A 100 -18.69 -10.86 -14.98
CA LEU A 100 -17.21 -10.82 -14.94
C LEU A 100 -16.66 -11.64 -13.77
N PHE A 101 -17.24 -11.51 -12.58
CA PHE A 101 -16.86 -12.33 -11.42
C PHE A 101 -17.12 -13.82 -11.63
N THR A 102 -18.26 -14.17 -12.25
CA THR A 102 -18.62 -15.57 -12.48
C THR A 102 -17.64 -16.24 -13.44
N GLU A 103 -17.35 -15.60 -14.58
CA GLU A 103 -16.38 -16.09 -15.56
C GLU A 103 -14.97 -16.21 -14.96
N ALA A 104 -14.56 -15.23 -14.13
CA ALA A 104 -13.27 -15.26 -13.43
C ALA A 104 -13.17 -16.44 -12.45
N VAL A 105 -14.21 -16.69 -11.63
CA VAL A 105 -14.23 -17.81 -10.67
C VAL A 105 -14.27 -19.15 -11.38
N GLU A 106 -15.07 -19.30 -12.44
CA GLU A 106 -15.10 -20.52 -13.25
C GLU A 106 -13.75 -20.80 -13.91
N TRP A 107 -13.05 -19.77 -14.39
CA TRP A 107 -11.69 -19.91 -14.89
C TRP A 107 -10.73 -20.35 -13.78
N MET A 108 -10.78 -19.72 -12.60
CA MET A 108 -9.93 -20.04 -11.45
C MET A 108 -10.11 -21.49 -10.97
N MET A 109 -11.36 -21.97 -10.88
CA MET A 109 -11.65 -23.35 -10.50
C MET A 109 -11.07 -24.37 -11.49
N ARG A 110 -10.98 -24.02 -12.78
CA ARG A 110 -10.37 -24.88 -13.81
C ARG A 110 -8.85 -24.83 -13.80
N SER A 111 -8.25 -23.68 -13.50
CA SER A 111 -6.79 -23.51 -13.48
C SER A 111 -6.13 -24.03 -12.18
N GLY A 112 -6.92 -24.28 -11.13
CA GLY A 112 -6.41 -24.74 -9.84
C GLY A 112 -5.93 -23.61 -8.92
N CYS A 113 -6.19 -22.35 -9.29
CA CYS A 113 -6.03 -21.19 -8.42
C CYS A 113 -7.29 -21.05 -7.56
N LEU A 114 -7.17 -21.22 -6.24
CA LEU A 114 -8.31 -21.42 -5.35
C LEU A 114 -8.56 -20.28 -4.37
N VAL A 115 -7.69 -19.27 -4.36
CA VAL A 115 -7.89 -18.04 -3.57
C VAL A 115 -7.69 -16.82 -4.45
N LEU A 116 -8.68 -15.93 -4.44
CA LEU A 116 -8.58 -14.64 -5.11
C LEU A 116 -8.20 -13.57 -4.09
N ARG A 117 -7.12 -12.85 -4.36
CA ARG A 117 -6.68 -11.68 -3.59
C ARG A 117 -7.04 -10.42 -4.36
N LEU A 118 -7.35 -9.33 -3.68
CA LEU A 118 -7.52 -8.03 -4.29
C LEU A 118 -7.21 -6.92 -3.30
N THR A 119 -6.89 -5.74 -3.81
CA THR A 119 -6.77 -4.53 -2.99
C THR A 119 -7.92 -3.57 -3.31
N VAL A 120 -8.38 -2.85 -2.28
CA VAL A 120 -9.45 -1.86 -2.46
C VAL A 120 -9.27 -0.71 -1.49
N ASN A 121 -9.56 0.51 -1.95
CA ASN A 121 -9.70 1.67 -1.10
C ASN A 121 -11.03 1.59 -0.32
N PRO A 122 -11.05 1.48 1.03
CA PRO A 122 -12.28 1.45 1.81
C PRO A 122 -13.15 2.72 1.65
N ALA A 123 -12.56 3.86 1.29
CA ALA A 123 -13.30 5.08 0.99
C ALA A 123 -14.04 5.02 -0.36
N ASN A 124 -13.66 4.12 -1.27
CA ASN A 124 -14.46 3.77 -2.45
C ASN A 124 -15.57 2.79 -2.05
N THR A 125 -16.57 3.31 -1.34
CA THR A 125 -17.66 2.51 -0.76
C THR A 125 -18.42 1.65 -1.78
N VAL A 126 -18.44 2.05 -3.05
CA VAL A 126 -19.10 1.28 -4.13
C VAL A 126 -18.33 0.01 -4.42
N ALA A 127 -17.03 0.11 -4.71
CA ALA A 127 -16.19 -1.06 -4.98
C ALA A 127 -16.01 -1.92 -3.73
N PHE A 128 -15.79 -1.27 -2.58
CA PHE A 128 -15.64 -1.94 -1.29
C PHE A 128 -16.85 -2.85 -0.98
N ARG A 129 -18.07 -2.30 -0.99
CA ARG A 129 -19.30 -3.07 -0.72
C ARG A 129 -19.57 -4.15 -1.76
N LEU A 130 -19.19 -3.92 -3.01
CA LEU A 130 -19.26 -4.95 -4.04
C LEU A 130 -18.38 -6.14 -3.67
N TYR A 131 -17.10 -5.91 -3.33
CA TYR A 131 -16.17 -6.97 -2.95
C TYR A 131 -16.65 -7.72 -1.70
N ARG A 132 -17.17 -7.01 -0.70
CA ARG A 132 -17.81 -7.62 0.47
C ARG A 132 -18.97 -8.56 0.09
N ARG A 133 -19.83 -8.13 -0.84
CA ARG A 133 -21.00 -8.90 -1.32
C ARG A 133 -20.65 -10.11 -2.19
N VAL A 134 -19.50 -10.12 -2.85
CA VAL A 134 -19.02 -11.32 -3.57
C VAL A 134 -18.24 -12.28 -2.65
N GLY A 135 -18.18 -11.99 -1.34
CA GLY A 135 -17.59 -12.85 -0.33
C GLY A 135 -16.15 -12.51 0.07
N CYS A 136 -15.60 -11.39 -0.37
CA CYS A 136 -14.23 -11.02 -0.01
C CYS A 136 -14.12 -10.61 1.47
N VAL A 137 -13.08 -11.09 2.15
CA VAL A 137 -12.79 -10.91 3.58
C VAL A 137 -11.41 -10.31 3.81
N SER A 138 -11.22 -9.58 4.90
CA SER A 138 -9.90 -9.17 5.36
C SER A 138 -9.32 -10.22 6.30
N VAL A 139 -8.21 -10.84 5.91
CA VAL A 139 -7.45 -11.78 6.78
C VAL A 139 -6.18 -11.17 7.35
N GLY A 140 -5.82 -9.97 6.87
CA GLY A 140 -4.64 -9.23 7.25
C GLY A 140 -4.99 -7.93 7.95
N ARG A 141 -4.45 -6.83 7.44
CA ARG A 141 -4.67 -5.50 8.04
C ARG A 141 -6.03 -4.96 7.60
N ALA A 142 -6.81 -4.53 8.59
CA ALA A 142 -8.15 -3.96 8.41
C ALA A 142 -8.16 -2.44 8.14
N VAL A 143 -7.00 -1.81 8.02
CA VAL A 143 -6.86 -0.35 7.79
C VAL A 143 -6.00 -0.09 6.56
N PRO A 144 -6.32 0.95 5.76
CA PRO A 144 -5.60 1.23 4.54
C PRO A 144 -4.15 1.63 4.83
N GLY A 145 -3.21 1.05 4.08
CA GLY A 145 -1.80 1.40 4.10
C GLY A 145 -1.50 2.70 3.34
N GLU A 146 -0.23 2.98 3.07
CA GLU A 146 0.24 4.20 2.39
C GLU A 146 -0.41 4.41 1.01
N ASP A 147 -0.63 3.33 0.25
CA ASP A 147 -1.31 3.39 -1.06
C ASP A 147 -2.82 3.61 -0.93
N GLY A 148 -3.35 3.58 0.30
CA GLY A 148 -4.74 3.83 0.60
C GLY A 148 -5.64 2.61 0.46
N ASN A 149 -5.06 1.42 0.27
CA ASN A 149 -5.82 0.19 0.07
C ASN A 149 -5.72 -0.75 1.27
N VAL A 150 -6.77 -1.55 1.45
CA VAL A 150 -6.75 -2.79 2.25
C VAL A 150 -6.71 -3.98 1.30
N GLU A 151 -6.18 -5.09 1.79
CA GLU A 151 -6.20 -6.36 1.07
C GLU A 151 -7.38 -7.22 1.51
N LEU A 152 -8.08 -7.79 0.53
CA LEU A 152 -9.18 -8.72 0.73
C LEU A 152 -8.91 -10.04 0.00
N HIS A 153 -9.46 -11.12 0.54
CA HIS A 153 -9.30 -12.49 0.04
C HIS A 153 -10.67 -13.11 -0.20
N ASN A 154 -10.81 -13.94 -1.22
CA ASN A 154 -12.01 -14.73 -1.48
C ASN A 154 -11.63 -16.20 -1.51
N TYR A 155 -12.12 -16.96 -0.53
CA TYR A 155 -11.86 -18.39 -0.39
C TYR A 155 -13.00 -19.25 -0.94
N ILE A 156 -14.01 -18.67 -1.59
CA ILE A 156 -15.12 -19.45 -2.12
C ILE A 156 -14.67 -20.44 -3.20
N PRO A 157 -13.74 -20.12 -4.13
CA PRO A 157 -13.23 -21.12 -5.08
C PRO A 157 -12.62 -22.34 -4.36
N LEU A 158 -11.87 -22.12 -3.27
CA LEU A 158 -11.35 -23.16 -2.39
C LEU A 158 -12.46 -24.00 -1.75
N VAL A 159 -13.49 -23.35 -1.18
CA VAL A 159 -14.64 -24.02 -0.58
C VAL A 159 -15.35 -24.90 -1.60
N LEU A 160 -15.74 -24.35 -2.74
CA LEU A 160 -16.46 -25.07 -3.79
C LEU A 160 -15.64 -26.25 -4.30
N ARG A 161 -14.34 -26.04 -4.58
CA ARG A 161 -13.47 -27.12 -5.04
C ARG A 161 -13.36 -28.27 -4.03
N SER A 162 -13.35 -27.94 -2.74
CA SER A 162 -13.19 -28.94 -1.66
C SER A 162 -14.44 -29.79 -1.46
N VAL A 163 -15.63 -29.29 -1.80
CA VAL A 163 -16.90 -30.00 -1.53
C VAL A 163 -17.61 -30.51 -2.79
N LEU A 164 -17.18 -30.10 -3.99
CA LEU A 164 -17.88 -30.37 -5.26
C LEU A 164 -18.24 -31.85 -5.47
N ALA A 165 -17.33 -32.76 -5.11
CA ALA A 165 -17.52 -34.20 -5.27
C ALA A 165 -18.61 -34.79 -4.37
N ASP A 166 -19.00 -34.09 -3.30
CA ASP A 166 -19.95 -34.57 -2.29
C ASP A 166 -21.25 -33.76 -2.26
N LEU A 167 -21.41 -32.72 -3.09
CA LEU A 167 -22.64 -31.92 -3.18
C LEU A 167 -23.86 -32.71 -3.70
N GLY A 168 -23.63 -33.73 -4.54
CA GLY A 168 -24.69 -34.48 -5.23
C GLY A 168 -25.28 -33.73 -6.43
N GLU A 169 -25.94 -34.46 -7.34
CA GLU A 169 -26.32 -33.95 -8.66
C GLU A 169 -27.21 -32.70 -8.62
N ARG A 170 -28.20 -32.66 -7.73
CA ARG A 170 -29.15 -31.54 -7.64
C ARG A 170 -28.49 -30.24 -7.17
N ALA A 171 -27.63 -30.31 -6.17
CA ALA A 171 -26.92 -29.13 -5.67
C ALA A 171 -25.83 -28.67 -6.66
N THR A 172 -25.15 -29.60 -7.34
CA THR A 172 -24.21 -29.28 -8.42
C THR A 172 -24.92 -28.60 -9.60
N ALA A 173 -26.11 -29.08 -10.00
CA ALA A 173 -26.91 -28.42 -11.03
C ALA A 173 -27.37 -27.02 -10.60
N ALA A 174 -27.75 -26.84 -9.33
CA ALA A 174 -28.11 -25.54 -8.79
C ALA A 174 -26.93 -24.56 -8.81
N LEU A 175 -25.72 -25.01 -8.43
CA LEU A 175 -24.48 -24.25 -8.53
C LEU A 175 -24.21 -23.81 -9.98
N GLY A 176 -24.36 -24.72 -10.96
CA GLY A 176 -24.17 -24.41 -12.38
C GLY A 176 -25.25 -23.49 -12.98
N SER A 177 -26.37 -23.28 -12.29
CA SER A 177 -27.45 -22.39 -12.73
C SER A 177 -27.33 -20.96 -12.20
N LEU A 178 -26.30 -20.68 -11.39
CA LEU A 178 -26.09 -19.36 -10.79
C LEU A 178 -25.69 -18.35 -11.86
N SER A 179 -26.48 -17.29 -11.99
CA SER A 179 -26.22 -16.19 -12.93
C SER A 179 -25.29 -15.11 -12.37
N SER A 180 -25.08 -15.09 -11.05
CA SER A 180 -24.15 -14.16 -10.40
C SER A 180 -23.69 -14.65 -9.03
N PHE A 181 -22.38 -14.58 -8.79
CA PHE A 181 -21.78 -14.84 -7.49
C PHE A 181 -22.17 -13.85 -6.39
N ALA A 182 -22.54 -12.62 -6.75
CA ALA A 182 -22.90 -11.57 -5.79
C ALA A 182 -24.24 -11.82 -5.09
N SER A 183 -25.11 -12.67 -5.64
CA SER A 183 -26.38 -13.07 -5.03
C SER A 183 -26.28 -14.34 -4.19
N VAL A 184 -25.09 -14.95 -4.13
CA VAL A 184 -24.87 -16.26 -3.51
C VAL A 184 -24.40 -16.11 -2.08
N THR A 185 -23.66 -15.06 -1.73
CA THR A 185 -23.07 -14.93 -0.40
C THR A 185 -23.98 -14.14 0.55
N GLU A 186 -24.03 -14.52 1.83
CA GLU A 186 -24.63 -13.66 2.87
C GLU A 186 -23.88 -12.33 2.93
N ALA A 187 -24.64 -11.23 3.04
CA ALA A 187 -24.06 -9.89 3.04
C ALA A 187 -23.19 -9.69 4.29
N ARG A 188 -21.91 -9.36 4.06
CA ARG A 188 -20.99 -8.95 5.12
C ARG A 188 -21.14 -7.47 5.44
N ASP A 189 -20.85 -7.11 6.69
CA ASP A 189 -20.78 -5.72 7.11
C ASP A 189 -19.54 -4.99 6.53
N ASP A 190 -19.49 -3.68 6.76
CA ASP A 190 -18.37 -2.82 6.34
C ASP A 190 -17.22 -2.81 7.39
N GLU A 191 -17.26 -3.63 8.45
CA GLU A 191 -16.23 -3.69 9.51
C GLU A 191 -15.27 -4.86 9.30
N LEU A 192 -14.09 -4.57 8.75
CA LEU A 192 -13.11 -5.60 8.36
C LEU A 192 -12.51 -6.40 9.53
N ARG A 193 -12.58 -5.88 10.76
CA ARG A 193 -12.00 -6.55 11.94
C ARG A 193 -12.80 -7.76 12.41
N SER A 194 -14.07 -7.89 12.01
CA SER A 194 -14.95 -8.99 12.41
C SER A 194 -14.85 -10.22 11.49
N ASP A 195 -14.12 -10.12 10.38
CA ASP A 195 -14.07 -11.17 9.36
C ASP A 195 -13.40 -12.47 9.81
N VAL A 196 -12.42 -12.36 10.72
CA VAL A 196 -11.62 -13.49 11.21
C VAL A 196 -11.91 -13.70 12.68
N ARG A 197 -12.31 -14.93 13.03
CA ARG A 197 -12.41 -15.39 14.41
C ARG A 197 -11.21 -16.27 14.77
N SER A 198 -10.78 -16.22 16.02
CA SER A 198 -9.81 -17.18 16.54
C SER A 198 -10.56 -18.31 17.24
N GLU A 199 -10.30 -19.55 16.85
CA GLU A 199 -10.86 -20.77 17.45
C GLU A 199 -9.71 -21.76 17.66
N ASP A 200 -9.47 -22.15 18.91
CA ASP A 200 -8.36 -23.04 19.29
C ASP A 200 -6.98 -22.59 18.76
N GLY A 201 -6.76 -21.27 18.68
CA GLY A 201 -5.54 -20.66 18.14
C GLY A 201 -5.45 -20.66 16.61
N VAL A 202 -6.48 -21.13 15.90
CA VAL A 202 -6.60 -21.09 14.44
C VAL A 202 -7.40 -19.87 14.01
N ARG A 203 -6.95 -19.16 12.96
CA ARG A 203 -7.72 -18.08 12.35
C ARG A 203 -8.70 -18.66 11.34
N VAL A 204 -9.99 -18.40 11.57
CA VAL A 204 -11.09 -18.99 10.79
C VAL A 204 -11.96 -17.91 10.17
N VAL A 205 -12.38 -18.17 8.94
CA VAL A 205 -13.41 -17.40 8.23
C VAL A 205 -14.57 -18.33 7.89
N ASP A 206 -15.80 -17.94 8.22
CA ASP A 206 -17.00 -18.69 7.85
C ASP A 206 -17.67 -18.10 6.62
N TYR A 207 -18.20 -18.96 5.76
CA TYR A 207 -18.95 -18.61 4.56
C TYR A 207 -20.33 -19.25 4.62
N CYS A 208 -21.33 -18.50 4.19
CA CYS A 208 -22.67 -18.99 3.88
C CYS A 208 -23.00 -18.68 2.42
N LEU A 209 -23.28 -19.72 1.64
CA LEU A 209 -23.51 -19.66 0.19
C LEU A 209 -24.90 -20.23 -0.14
N SER A 210 -25.70 -19.45 -0.87
CA SER A 210 -27.03 -19.81 -1.36
C SER A 210 -26.94 -20.39 -2.77
N LEU A 211 -27.12 -21.71 -2.90
CA LEU A 211 -27.07 -22.44 -4.17
C LEU A 211 -28.51 -22.74 -4.63
N GLY A 212 -29.22 -21.72 -5.08
CA GLY A 212 -30.66 -21.81 -5.37
C GLY A 212 -31.45 -22.05 -4.09
N ALA A 213 -32.12 -23.21 -3.98
CA ALA A 213 -32.86 -23.60 -2.78
C ALA A 213 -31.99 -24.32 -1.72
N PHE A 214 -30.71 -24.55 -2.00
CA PHE A 214 -29.76 -25.13 -1.05
C PHE A 214 -28.94 -24.04 -0.37
N ARG A 215 -28.45 -24.30 0.84
CA ARG A 215 -27.50 -23.44 1.57
C ARG A 215 -26.25 -24.24 1.95
N LEU A 216 -25.09 -23.71 1.65
CA LEU A 216 -23.77 -24.28 1.98
C LEU A 216 -23.08 -23.39 3.01
N ASP A 217 -22.88 -23.92 4.21
CA ASP A 217 -22.11 -23.29 5.27
C ASP A 217 -20.73 -23.94 5.34
N ALA A 218 -19.65 -23.16 5.37
CA ALA A 218 -18.28 -23.69 5.41
C ALA A 218 -17.35 -22.80 6.23
N SER A 219 -16.36 -23.40 6.90
CA SER A 219 -15.33 -22.68 7.67
C SER A 219 -13.94 -22.95 7.10
N VAL A 220 -13.15 -21.90 6.90
CA VAL A 220 -11.80 -21.96 6.29
C VAL A 220 -10.73 -21.58 7.31
N ASP A 221 -9.73 -22.44 7.48
CA ASP A 221 -8.46 -22.13 8.13
C ASP A 221 -7.62 -21.29 7.15
N VAL A 222 -7.48 -20.00 7.44
CA VAL A 222 -6.79 -19.05 6.53
C VAL A 222 -5.28 -19.13 6.62
N ASP A 223 -4.74 -19.70 7.72
CA ASP A 223 -3.30 -19.85 7.92
C ASP A 223 -2.75 -21.07 7.18
N ARG A 224 -3.56 -22.13 7.07
CA ARG A 224 -3.21 -23.34 6.30
C ARG A 224 -3.75 -23.31 4.87
N GLY A 225 -4.76 -22.49 4.61
CA GLY A 225 -5.48 -22.47 3.35
C GLY A 225 -6.34 -23.72 3.14
N ALA A 226 -7.08 -24.15 4.17
CA ALA A 226 -7.83 -25.40 4.13
C ALA A 226 -9.27 -25.22 4.63
N VAL A 227 -10.22 -25.93 4.01
CA VAL A 227 -11.59 -26.02 4.52
C VAL A 227 -11.60 -26.98 5.71
N ARG A 228 -12.10 -26.52 6.86
CA ARG A 228 -12.19 -27.31 8.11
C ARG A 228 -13.49 -28.08 8.20
N GLU A 229 -14.60 -27.39 7.94
CA GLU A 229 -15.96 -27.93 8.00
C GLU A 229 -16.77 -27.41 6.83
N ALA A 230 -17.71 -28.22 6.35
CA ALA A 230 -18.72 -27.81 5.39
C ALA A 230 -20.02 -28.59 5.61
N ARG A 231 -21.16 -27.91 5.52
CA ARG A 231 -22.51 -28.46 5.73
C ARG A 231 -23.43 -27.96 4.63
N LEU A 232 -24.26 -28.86 4.10
CA LEU A 232 -25.31 -28.53 3.13
C LEU A 232 -26.66 -28.63 3.81
N THR A 233 -27.42 -27.54 3.75
CA THR A 233 -28.85 -27.51 4.08
C THR A 233 -29.64 -27.69 2.80
N GLU A 234 -30.47 -28.74 2.76
CA GLU A 234 -31.34 -29.05 1.64
C GLU A 234 -32.62 -28.18 1.64
N PRO A 235 -33.38 -28.10 0.53
CA PRO A 235 -34.61 -27.30 0.46
C PRO A 235 -35.66 -27.67 1.51
N GLY A 236 -35.63 -28.91 2.03
CA GLY A 236 -36.49 -29.38 3.12
C GLY A 236 -36.02 -29.00 4.52
N GLY A 237 -34.87 -28.31 4.65
CA GLY A 237 -34.26 -27.93 5.92
C GLY A 237 -33.36 -28.99 6.55
N GLU A 238 -33.25 -30.18 5.96
CA GLU A 238 -32.30 -31.21 6.42
C GLU A 238 -30.86 -30.72 6.23
N VAL A 239 -30.03 -30.89 7.26
CA VAL A 239 -28.62 -30.48 7.27
C VAL A 239 -27.75 -31.73 7.25
N ARG A 240 -26.83 -31.81 6.29
CA ARG A 240 -25.81 -32.88 6.22
C ARG A 240 -24.40 -32.32 6.18
N ALA A 241 -23.49 -32.96 6.92
CA ALA A 241 -22.06 -32.68 6.79
C ALA A 241 -21.54 -33.17 5.44
N LEU A 242 -20.66 -32.39 4.81
CA LEU A 242 -20.02 -32.73 3.54
C LEU A 242 -18.65 -33.33 3.78
N ARG A 243 -18.28 -34.31 2.95
CA ARG A 243 -16.91 -34.79 2.87
C ARG A 243 -16.04 -33.76 2.16
N ILE A 244 -14.96 -33.36 2.83
CA ILE A 244 -14.02 -32.35 2.34
C ILE A 244 -12.86 -33.07 1.65
N ALA A 245 -12.72 -32.84 0.34
CA ALA A 245 -11.51 -33.17 -0.39
C ALA A 245 -10.46 -32.10 -0.10
N GLN A 246 -9.20 -32.50 0.09
CA GLN A 246 -8.08 -31.57 0.25
C GLN A 246 -7.52 -31.20 -1.13
N PRO A 247 -7.75 -29.96 -1.62
CA PRO A 247 -7.20 -29.53 -2.90
C PRO A 247 -5.68 -29.33 -2.81
N PRO A 248 -4.97 -29.22 -3.95
CA PRO A 248 -3.51 -29.01 -3.97
C PRO A 248 -3.06 -27.61 -3.51
N TYR A 249 -3.95 -26.81 -2.90
CA TYR A 249 -3.62 -25.51 -2.34
C TYR A 249 -3.10 -25.66 -0.90
N ARG A 250 -1.96 -25.04 -0.62
CA ARG A 250 -1.39 -24.92 0.73
C ARG A 250 -0.74 -23.58 0.87
N VAL A 251 -1.04 -22.89 1.96
CA VAL A 251 -0.27 -21.71 2.35
C VAL A 251 1.09 -22.19 2.84
N ARG A 252 2.16 -21.68 2.21
CA ARG A 252 3.53 -21.96 2.64
C ARG A 252 3.74 -21.34 4.03
N THR A 253 4.11 -22.18 5.00
CA THR A 253 4.54 -21.69 6.31
C THR A 253 5.91 -21.03 6.16
N ALA A 254 6.08 -19.84 6.74
CA ALA A 254 7.40 -19.23 6.85
C ALA A 254 8.34 -20.18 7.60
N SER A 255 9.56 -20.35 7.12
CA SER A 255 10.58 -21.19 7.77
C SER A 255 11.03 -20.62 9.11
N GLY A 256 10.79 -19.32 9.35
CA GLY A 256 11.25 -18.60 10.52
C GLY A 256 12.76 -18.33 10.48
N ASN A 257 13.35 -18.28 9.28
CA ASN A 257 14.77 -18.03 9.13
C ASN A 257 15.10 -16.62 9.62
N ALA A 258 16.02 -16.53 10.57
CA ALA A 258 16.49 -15.23 11.05
C ALA A 258 17.19 -14.47 9.91
N PRO A 259 17.03 -13.14 9.83
CA PRO A 259 17.73 -12.34 8.85
C PRO A 259 19.25 -12.42 9.06
N HIS A 260 20.02 -12.39 7.97
CA HIS A 260 21.48 -12.35 8.01
C HIS A 260 21.95 -10.90 8.02
N ARG A 261 22.70 -10.50 9.05
CA ARG A 261 23.11 -9.11 9.28
C ARG A 261 24.63 -8.97 9.33
N PHE A 262 25.16 -7.96 8.65
CA PHE A 262 26.58 -7.62 8.61
C PHE A 262 26.79 -6.10 8.49
N THR A 263 27.95 -5.62 8.96
CA THR A 263 28.22 -4.18 9.14
C THR A 263 29.60 -3.84 8.57
N SER A 264 29.70 -2.66 7.93
CA SER A 264 30.95 -2.03 7.50
C SER A 264 30.87 -0.54 7.81
N GLY A 265 31.80 -0.02 8.61
CA GLY A 265 31.78 1.39 9.02
C GLY A 265 30.46 1.78 9.69
N ALA A 266 29.82 2.83 9.16
CA ALA A 266 28.53 3.36 9.63
C ALA A 266 27.30 2.71 8.96
N LEU A 267 27.52 1.65 8.17
CA LEU A 267 26.48 0.97 7.40
C LEU A 267 26.23 -0.43 7.94
N THR A 268 24.96 -0.80 8.02
CA THR A 268 24.52 -2.16 8.32
C THR A 268 23.67 -2.67 7.18
N CYS A 269 23.98 -3.86 6.66
CA CYS A 269 23.15 -4.58 5.72
C CYS A 269 22.45 -5.74 6.42
N GLU A 270 21.17 -5.93 6.09
CA GLU A 270 20.35 -7.05 6.53
C GLU A 270 19.73 -7.74 5.31
N VAL A 271 19.82 -9.06 5.25
CA VAL A 271 19.19 -9.89 4.21
C VAL A 271 18.14 -10.76 4.85
N ASP A 272 16.88 -10.57 4.45
CA ASP A 272 15.76 -11.35 4.93
C ASP A 272 15.87 -12.82 4.50
N GLY A 273 15.76 -13.74 5.47
CA GLY A 273 15.96 -15.17 5.25
C GLY A 273 14.77 -15.90 4.62
N GLU A 274 13.62 -15.23 4.45
CA GLU A 274 12.41 -15.80 3.87
C GLU A 274 12.21 -15.36 2.42
N GLU A 275 12.37 -14.07 2.12
CA GLU A 275 12.08 -13.47 0.82
C GLU A 275 13.35 -12.95 0.10
N GLY A 276 14.49 -12.88 0.78
CA GLY A 276 15.77 -12.44 0.20
C GLY A 276 15.87 -10.92 0.02
N THR A 277 14.97 -10.15 0.63
CA THR A 277 14.99 -8.69 0.58
C THR A 277 16.22 -8.17 1.31
N VAL A 278 16.97 -7.29 0.66
CA VAL A 278 18.17 -6.65 1.22
C VAL A 278 17.79 -5.25 1.72
N SER A 279 18.12 -4.93 2.98
CA SER A 279 17.92 -3.62 3.57
C SER A 279 19.24 -3.06 4.08
N VAL A 280 19.57 -1.84 3.71
CA VAL A 280 20.76 -1.12 4.19
C VAL A 280 20.34 0.00 5.11
N PHE A 281 20.99 0.10 6.26
CA PHE A 281 20.78 1.11 7.30
C PHE A 281 22.05 1.93 7.47
N ALA A 282 21.90 3.21 7.80
CA ALA A 282 23.00 4.10 8.12
C ALA A 282 22.85 4.65 9.54
N ASP A 283 23.96 4.78 10.26
CA ASP A 283 23.94 5.36 11.60
C ASP A 283 23.33 6.76 11.59
N GLY A 284 22.45 7.04 12.56
CA GLY A 284 21.73 8.31 12.66
C GLY A 284 20.54 8.47 11.73
N HIS A 285 20.34 7.58 10.74
CA HIS A 285 19.14 7.57 9.90
C HIS A 285 18.07 6.66 10.49
N HIS A 286 16.83 7.17 10.57
CA HIS A 286 15.71 6.36 11.02
C HIS A 286 15.23 5.46 9.89
N GLY A 287 15.42 4.14 10.02
CA GLY A 287 15.00 3.09 9.07
C GLY A 287 16.02 2.79 7.96
N PRO A 288 15.66 2.02 6.92
CA PRO A 288 16.59 1.72 5.84
C PRO A 288 16.81 2.94 4.94
N VAL A 289 18.03 3.11 4.44
CA VAL A 289 18.40 4.10 3.41
C VAL A 289 18.24 3.52 2.00
N LEU A 290 18.31 2.19 1.87
CA LEU A 290 18.09 1.46 0.63
C LEU A 290 17.43 0.11 0.92
N VAL A 291 16.44 -0.27 0.12
CA VAL A 291 15.84 -1.61 0.10
C VAL A 291 15.92 -2.16 -1.32
N SER A 292 16.34 -3.41 -1.48
CA SER A 292 16.46 -4.12 -2.76
C SER A 292 15.70 -5.44 -2.69
N THR A 293 14.80 -5.69 -3.65
CA THR A 293 14.05 -6.95 -3.72
C THR A 293 14.87 -8.07 -4.36
N TRP A 294 14.48 -9.31 -4.05
CA TRP A 294 15.08 -10.48 -4.68
C TRP A 294 14.52 -10.72 -6.11
N PRO A 295 15.37 -10.96 -7.13
CA PRO A 295 14.92 -11.06 -8.53
C PRO A 295 14.10 -12.31 -8.88
N SER A 296 14.19 -13.35 -8.04
CA SER A 296 13.63 -14.69 -8.24
C SER A 296 14.19 -15.48 -9.43
N CYS A 297 14.34 -16.80 -9.26
CA CYS A 297 14.53 -17.73 -10.39
C CYS A 297 13.23 -18.08 -11.14
N ARG A 298 12.07 -17.58 -10.68
CA ARG A 298 10.75 -17.87 -11.25
C ARG A 298 10.15 -16.63 -11.91
N ALA A 299 9.96 -16.69 -13.23
CA ALA A 299 9.34 -15.60 -14.01
C ALA A 299 7.92 -15.27 -13.53
N ASP A 300 7.14 -16.27 -13.13
CA ASP A 300 5.77 -16.10 -12.63
C ASP A 300 5.70 -15.52 -11.21
N ARG A 301 6.82 -15.41 -10.50
CA ARG A 301 6.88 -14.99 -9.09
C ARG A 301 8.05 -14.06 -8.76
N PRO A 302 8.24 -12.96 -9.51
CA PRO A 302 9.20 -11.94 -9.10
C PRO A 302 8.80 -11.38 -7.74
N ALA A 303 9.74 -10.95 -6.90
CA ALA A 303 9.37 -10.29 -5.64
C ALA A 303 8.80 -8.90 -5.91
N GLY A 304 7.62 -8.61 -5.37
CA GLY A 304 7.08 -7.26 -5.42
C GLY A 304 7.77 -6.33 -4.41
N TRP A 305 7.77 -5.02 -4.66
CA TRP A 305 8.44 -4.06 -3.77
C TRP A 305 7.74 -3.90 -2.42
N ARG A 306 6.46 -4.27 -2.29
CA ARG A 306 5.73 -4.30 -1.01
C ARG A 306 5.72 -5.67 -0.34
N GLU A 307 5.60 -6.72 -1.15
CA GLU A 307 5.45 -8.09 -0.70
C GLU A 307 6.03 -9.06 -1.74
N GLY A 308 6.87 -9.97 -1.29
CA GLY A 308 7.28 -11.16 -2.05
C GLY A 308 6.58 -12.41 -1.50
N GLU A 309 6.77 -13.54 -2.18
CA GLU A 309 6.41 -14.85 -1.60
C GLU A 309 7.61 -15.40 -0.82
N PRO A 310 7.42 -16.08 0.32
CA PRO A 310 8.48 -16.84 0.98
C PRO A 310 9.12 -17.88 0.05
N ARG A 311 10.44 -18.03 0.15
CA ARG A 311 11.28 -18.78 -0.79
C ARG A 311 12.19 -19.77 -0.07
N ASP A 312 12.63 -20.79 -0.79
CA ASP A 312 13.68 -21.69 -0.32
C ASP A 312 15.05 -21.06 -0.61
N LEU A 313 15.54 -20.26 0.35
CA LEU A 313 16.82 -19.59 0.25
C LEU A 313 17.89 -20.32 1.06
N THR A 314 19.06 -20.48 0.46
CA THR A 314 20.27 -20.88 1.17
C THR A 314 21.16 -19.65 1.35
N LEU A 315 21.51 -19.32 2.60
CA LEU A 315 22.37 -18.18 2.94
C LEU A 315 23.73 -18.69 3.43
N GLU A 316 24.79 -18.31 2.74
CA GLU A 316 26.18 -18.69 3.03
C GLU A 316 27.01 -17.43 3.29
N PRO A 317 27.57 -17.22 4.49
CA PRO A 317 28.44 -16.08 4.77
C PRO A 317 29.65 -16.05 3.83
N VAL A 318 30.00 -14.86 3.34
CA VAL A 318 31.21 -14.61 2.54
C VAL A 318 31.96 -13.39 3.09
N PRO A 319 33.23 -13.16 2.74
CA PRO A 319 33.92 -11.95 3.18
C PRO A 319 33.16 -10.69 2.79
N GLY A 320 32.81 -9.86 3.78
CA GLY A 320 32.08 -8.61 3.56
C GLY A 320 30.58 -8.77 3.28
N GLY A 321 29.99 -9.95 3.43
CA GLY A 321 28.55 -10.12 3.29
C GLY A 321 28.05 -11.57 3.20
N VAL A 322 27.11 -11.82 2.29
CA VAL A 322 26.43 -13.12 2.18
C VAL A 322 26.17 -13.51 0.72
N ARG A 323 26.30 -14.80 0.44
CA ARG A 323 25.79 -15.41 -0.79
C ARG A 323 24.42 -16.03 -0.53
N VAL A 324 23.46 -15.69 -1.37
CA VAL A 324 22.08 -16.17 -1.32
C VAL A 324 21.81 -16.98 -2.57
N THR A 325 21.27 -18.18 -2.41
CA THR A 325 20.90 -19.06 -3.52
C THR A 325 19.43 -19.45 -3.40
N GLU A 326 18.67 -19.25 -4.48
CA GLU A 326 17.32 -19.78 -4.67
C GLU A 326 17.36 -20.86 -5.75
N ARG A 327 16.65 -21.98 -5.54
CA ARG A 327 16.54 -23.07 -6.53
C ARG A 327 15.07 -23.43 -6.77
N HIS A 328 14.70 -23.63 -8.02
CA HIS A 328 13.40 -24.13 -8.41
C HIS A 328 13.52 -25.09 -9.62
N GLY A 329 13.44 -26.39 -9.36
CA GLY A 329 13.75 -27.39 -10.39
C GLY A 329 15.22 -27.24 -10.83
N ASP A 330 15.43 -27.06 -12.13
CA ASP A 330 16.76 -26.84 -12.73
C ASP A 330 17.18 -25.36 -12.78
N ASP A 331 16.23 -24.44 -12.53
CA ASP A 331 16.48 -23.00 -12.52
C ASP A 331 17.03 -22.55 -11.17
N THR A 332 18.05 -21.70 -11.19
CA THR A 332 18.77 -21.22 -10.02
C THR A 332 19.06 -19.73 -10.17
N VAL A 333 18.94 -18.98 -9.08
CA VAL A 333 19.52 -17.63 -8.97
C VAL A 333 20.46 -17.61 -7.80
N THR A 334 21.69 -17.17 -8.04
CA THR A 334 22.71 -16.95 -7.01
C THR A 334 23.04 -15.46 -6.97
N GLY A 335 22.88 -14.84 -5.81
CA GLY A 335 23.23 -13.44 -5.56
C GLY A 335 24.31 -13.36 -4.50
N THR A 336 25.36 -12.59 -4.73
CA THR A 336 26.34 -12.22 -3.70
C THR A 336 26.08 -10.78 -3.30
N VAL A 337 25.80 -10.56 -2.02
CA VAL A 337 25.50 -9.26 -1.43
C VAL A 337 26.66 -8.89 -0.51
N THR A 338 27.39 -7.83 -0.85
CA THR A 338 28.52 -7.33 -0.05
C THR A 338 28.37 -5.86 0.29
N LEU A 339 28.91 -5.49 1.43
CA LEU A 339 28.88 -4.12 1.95
C LEU A 339 30.31 -3.69 2.29
N ASP A 340 30.68 -2.51 1.83
CA ASP A 340 31.88 -1.80 2.26
C ASP A 340 31.53 -0.40 2.77
N ASP A 341 32.53 0.38 3.18
CA ASP A 341 32.34 1.73 3.71
C ASP A 341 31.82 2.73 2.66
N THR A 342 31.81 2.35 1.38
CA THR A 342 31.30 3.17 0.27
C THR A 342 29.88 2.81 -0.12
N GLY A 343 29.40 1.61 0.22
CA GLY A 343 28.00 1.21 0.06
C GLY A 343 27.82 -0.27 -0.31
N LEU A 344 26.73 -0.55 -1.04
CA LEU A 344 26.25 -1.91 -1.32
C LEU A 344 26.62 -2.36 -2.73
N LEU A 345 27.12 -3.59 -2.85
CA LEU A 345 27.30 -4.31 -4.12
C LEU A 345 26.43 -5.58 -4.12
N GLN A 346 25.67 -5.78 -5.19
CA GLN A 346 24.91 -7.00 -5.44
C GLN A 346 25.29 -7.57 -6.80
N GLU A 347 25.72 -8.83 -6.83
CA GLU A 347 26.12 -9.53 -8.05
C GLU A 347 25.27 -10.78 -8.23
N PHE A 348 24.60 -10.91 -9.37
CA PHE A 348 23.67 -11.99 -9.66
C PHE A 348 24.12 -12.84 -10.84
N THR A 349 23.94 -14.15 -10.70
CA THR A 349 24.00 -15.13 -11.78
C THR A 349 22.72 -15.97 -11.78
N HIS A 350 22.28 -16.38 -12.96
CA HIS A 350 21.06 -17.17 -13.10
C HIS A 350 21.24 -18.34 -14.07
N THR A 351 20.46 -19.40 -13.87
CA THR A 351 20.18 -20.45 -14.84
C THR A 351 18.68 -20.41 -15.15
N GLY A 352 18.32 -20.47 -16.43
CA GLY A 352 16.94 -20.40 -16.89
C GLY A 352 16.66 -19.26 -17.88
N SER A 353 15.41 -19.14 -18.32
CA SER A 353 14.97 -18.14 -19.30
C SER A 353 14.27 -16.91 -18.68
N ALA A 354 14.07 -16.92 -17.37
CA ALA A 354 13.42 -15.83 -16.65
C ALA A 354 14.33 -14.60 -16.56
N VAL A 355 13.81 -13.43 -16.96
CA VAL A 355 14.49 -12.15 -16.74
C VAL A 355 14.22 -11.70 -15.31
N GLY A 356 15.26 -11.70 -14.47
CA GLY A 356 15.17 -11.23 -13.10
C GLY A 356 14.90 -9.72 -13.04
N ARG A 357 13.97 -9.30 -12.17
CA ARG A 357 13.67 -7.89 -11.90
C ARG A 357 13.93 -7.54 -10.45
N VAL A 358 14.64 -6.45 -10.21
CA VAL A 358 14.93 -5.95 -8.87
C VAL A 358 14.29 -4.57 -8.71
N PHE A 359 13.58 -4.35 -7.61
CA PHE A 359 13.10 -3.04 -7.22
C PHE A 359 14.02 -2.47 -6.14
N HIS A 360 14.59 -1.30 -6.41
CA HIS A 360 15.35 -0.52 -5.45
C HIS A 360 14.48 0.62 -4.91
N THR A 361 14.25 0.63 -3.60
CA THR A 361 13.60 1.73 -2.89
C THR A 361 14.66 2.52 -2.14
N VAL A 362 14.78 3.82 -2.43
CA VAL A 362 15.62 4.74 -1.67
C VAL A 362 14.81 5.27 -0.48
N GLY A 363 15.28 4.98 0.73
CA GLY A 363 14.57 5.27 1.99
C GLY A 363 14.78 6.68 2.54
N LEU A 364 15.30 7.61 1.72
CA LEU A 364 15.35 9.02 2.05
C LEU A 364 13.98 9.65 1.77
N ARG A 365 13.35 10.22 2.79
CA ARG A 365 12.04 10.89 2.67
C ARG A 365 12.16 12.41 2.53
N GLN A 366 13.19 12.98 3.12
CA GLN A 366 13.54 14.39 3.02
C GLN A 366 14.84 14.52 2.25
N GLY A 367 14.96 15.59 1.47
CA GLY A 367 16.16 15.87 0.71
C GLY A 367 15.90 16.39 -0.69
N THR A 368 16.95 16.31 -1.50
CA THR A 368 16.92 16.60 -2.94
C THR A 368 17.12 15.30 -3.72
N PHE A 369 16.26 15.05 -4.70
CA PHE A 369 16.47 14.09 -5.77
C PHE A 369 16.94 14.83 -7.02
N THR A 370 18.04 14.41 -7.61
CA THR A 370 18.53 14.94 -8.88
C THR A 370 18.22 13.96 -10.00
N ASP A 371 17.41 14.38 -10.96
CA ASP A 371 17.04 13.55 -12.10
C ASP A 371 18.19 13.38 -13.11
N ALA A 372 17.97 12.54 -14.12
CA ALA A 372 18.98 12.25 -15.15
C ALA A 372 19.40 13.48 -16.00
N THR A 373 18.63 14.57 -15.96
CA THR A 373 19.00 15.84 -16.62
C THR A 373 19.82 16.75 -15.72
N GLY A 374 20.08 16.35 -14.48
CA GLY A 374 20.79 17.14 -13.48
C GLY A 374 19.89 18.14 -12.74
N ARG A 375 18.57 18.09 -12.94
CA ARG A 375 17.64 19.02 -12.28
C ARG A 375 17.28 18.53 -10.87
N PRO A 376 17.41 19.38 -9.84
CA PRO A 376 17.04 19.03 -8.47
C PRO A 376 15.54 19.20 -8.23
N HIS A 377 14.95 18.27 -7.48
CA HIS A 377 13.57 18.27 -7.01
C HIS A 377 13.56 17.87 -5.53
N PRO A 378 12.57 18.29 -4.71
CA PRO A 378 12.42 17.70 -3.39
C PRO A 378 12.00 16.24 -3.53
N ILE A 379 12.40 15.41 -2.57
CA ILE A 379 12.00 14.00 -2.56
C ILE A 379 10.49 13.91 -2.25
N GLY A 380 9.71 13.32 -3.16
CA GLY A 380 8.27 13.17 -2.97
C GLY A 380 7.54 12.54 -4.16
N LEU A 381 6.39 11.94 -3.89
CA LEU A 381 5.54 11.32 -4.90
C LEU A 381 4.85 12.37 -5.74
N GLY A 382 4.96 12.22 -7.07
CA GLY A 382 4.42 13.17 -8.06
C GLY A 382 5.31 14.38 -8.32
N VAL A 383 6.45 14.49 -7.64
CA VAL A 383 7.37 15.64 -7.78
C VAL A 383 8.58 15.25 -8.62
N GLY A 384 8.84 16.00 -9.69
CA GLY A 384 9.96 15.79 -10.62
C GLY A 384 9.82 14.54 -11.51
N VAL A 385 9.31 13.44 -10.95
CA VAL A 385 8.98 12.19 -11.62
C VAL A 385 7.50 11.90 -11.43
N ARG A 386 6.80 11.66 -12.53
CA ARG A 386 5.41 11.20 -12.51
C ARG A 386 5.31 9.89 -11.74
N ASP A 387 4.32 9.78 -10.87
CA ASP A 387 4.05 8.56 -10.12
C ASP A 387 3.35 7.51 -11.00
N ALA A 388 4.06 6.39 -11.25
CA ALA A 388 3.61 5.23 -12.03
C ALA A 388 3.36 3.98 -11.16
N SER A 389 3.19 4.13 -9.84
CA SER A 389 3.03 2.99 -8.91
C SER A 389 1.87 2.06 -9.22
N GLU A 390 0.84 2.55 -9.94
CA GLU A 390 -0.35 1.78 -10.31
C GLU A 390 -0.21 1.00 -11.63
N VAL A 391 0.66 1.46 -12.53
CA VAL A 391 0.99 0.83 -13.83
C VAL A 391 2.48 1.01 -14.06
N VAL A 392 3.26 0.01 -13.65
CA VAL A 392 4.73 0.06 -13.63
C VAL A 392 5.31 0.29 -15.01
N ALA A 393 4.68 -0.26 -16.05
CA ALA A 393 5.09 -0.09 -17.44
C ALA A 393 5.04 1.38 -17.94
N ALA A 394 4.31 2.26 -17.25
CA ALA A 394 4.26 3.71 -17.51
C ALA A 394 5.36 4.51 -16.78
N SER A 395 6.33 3.81 -16.18
CA SER A 395 7.52 4.38 -15.54
C SER A 395 8.42 5.12 -16.53
N HIS A 396 9.22 6.05 -16.01
CA HIS A 396 10.14 6.86 -16.81
C HIS A 396 11.44 6.09 -17.06
N PRO A 397 11.88 5.89 -18.31
CA PRO A 397 13.19 5.31 -18.58
C PRO A 397 14.30 6.16 -17.93
N ALA A 398 15.22 5.52 -17.22
CA ALA A 398 16.43 6.18 -16.76
C ALA A 398 17.38 6.40 -17.94
N ALA A 399 18.20 7.47 -17.89
CA ALA A 399 19.23 7.67 -18.90
C ALA A 399 20.28 6.56 -18.81
N ASP A 400 20.66 5.99 -19.96
CA ASP A 400 21.71 4.99 -20.02
C ASP A 400 23.06 5.59 -19.59
N ALA A 401 23.84 4.82 -18.83
CA ALA A 401 25.08 5.25 -18.19
C ALA A 401 24.97 6.54 -17.35
N GLY A 402 23.77 6.85 -16.86
CA GLY A 402 23.50 7.99 -15.99
C GLY A 402 23.83 7.71 -14.51
N ARG A 403 23.58 8.72 -13.68
CA ARG A 403 23.67 8.63 -12.22
C ARG A 403 22.49 9.36 -11.60
N LEU A 404 21.74 8.65 -10.76
CA LEU A 404 20.68 9.22 -9.93
C LEU A 404 21.21 9.44 -8.52
N THR A 405 20.94 10.61 -7.95
CA THR A 405 21.46 10.99 -6.63
C THR A 405 20.34 11.51 -5.76
N TRP A 406 20.29 10.99 -4.53
CA TRP A 406 19.44 11.47 -3.45
C TRP A 406 20.33 12.01 -2.33
N GLN A 407 19.98 13.19 -1.83
CA GLN A 407 20.69 13.84 -0.73
C GLN A 407 19.70 14.29 0.33
N GLY A 408 19.67 13.57 1.46
CA GLY A 408 18.90 13.91 2.65
C GLY A 408 19.76 14.57 3.73
N ASN A 409 19.20 14.71 4.93
CA ASN A 409 19.94 15.25 6.06
C ASN A 409 20.98 14.23 6.51
N GLY A 410 22.24 14.53 6.25
CA GLY A 410 23.34 13.66 6.64
C GLY A 410 23.35 12.29 5.98
N VAL A 411 22.65 12.06 4.87
CA VAL A 411 22.79 10.84 4.06
C VAL A 411 22.72 11.18 2.58
N ARG A 412 23.68 10.70 1.78
CA ARG A 412 23.61 10.69 0.32
C ARG A 412 23.49 9.25 -0.16
N VAL A 413 22.62 8.98 -1.14
CA VAL A 413 22.54 7.70 -1.87
C VAL A 413 22.73 8.01 -3.36
N SER A 414 23.64 7.29 -4.04
CA SER A 414 23.82 7.42 -5.49
C SER A 414 23.75 6.07 -6.18
N LEU A 415 22.99 6.00 -7.27
CA LEU A 415 22.81 4.78 -8.07
C LEU A 415 23.26 5.04 -9.52
N PRO A 416 24.20 4.27 -10.08
CA PRO A 416 24.43 4.24 -11.52
C PRO A 416 23.22 3.59 -12.21
N THR A 417 22.87 4.09 -13.39
CA THR A 417 21.76 3.59 -14.21
C THR A 417 22.26 2.91 -15.48
N HIS A 418 21.53 1.89 -15.91
CA HIS A 418 21.80 1.13 -17.12
C HIS A 418 20.59 1.17 -18.06
N ALA A 419 20.82 0.85 -19.34
CA ALA A 419 19.76 0.60 -20.29
C ALA A 419 18.74 -0.42 -19.75
N GLY A 420 17.48 0.00 -19.66
CA GLY A 420 16.38 -0.81 -19.13
C GLY A 420 15.94 -0.46 -17.72
N ASP A 421 16.70 0.34 -16.97
CA ASP A 421 16.27 0.85 -15.67
C ASP A 421 15.12 1.85 -15.82
N ARG A 422 14.12 1.80 -14.92
CA ARG A 422 12.92 2.65 -14.98
C ARG A 422 12.52 3.23 -13.63
N LEU A 423 12.36 4.54 -13.58
CA LEU A 423 11.86 5.27 -12.41
C LEU A 423 10.33 5.17 -12.34
N ILE A 424 9.84 4.41 -11.37
CA ILE A 424 8.39 4.29 -11.08
C ILE A 424 7.90 5.57 -10.39
N HIS A 425 8.71 6.09 -9.47
CA HIS A 425 8.57 7.42 -8.87
C HIS A 425 9.92 7.86 -8.31
N SER A 426 9.98 9.04 -7.67
CA SER A 426 11.22 9.68 -7.23
C SER A 426 12.10 8.87 -6.28
N THR A 427 11.60 7.77 -5.69
CA THR A 427 12.31 6.95 -4.69
C THR A 427 12.26 5.46 -5.01
N LEU A 428 11.64 5.07 -6.12
CA LEU A 428 11.48 3.67 -6.52
C LEU A 428 11.92 3.47 -7.96
N LEU A 429 12.88 2.57 -8.12
CA LEU A 429 13.52 2.23 -9.38
C LEU A 429 13.33 0.74 -9.64
N GLU A 430 12.90 0.40 -10.83
CA GLU A 430 12.96 -0.96 -11.36
C GLU A 430 14.28 -1.15 -12.13
N ARG A 431 14.95 -2.27 -11.87
CA ARG A 431 16.23 -2.66 -12.47
C ARG A 431 16.06 -3.99 -13.19
N GLY A 432 16.40 -4.01 -14.48
CA GLY A 432 16.48 -5.26 -15.25
C GLY A 432 17.82 -5.95 -15.00
N LEU A 433 17.80 -7.26 -14.72
CA LEU A 433 19.01 -8.08 -14.72
C LEU A 433 19.21 -8.66 -16.13
N ASN A 434 19.89 -7.93 -17.00
CA ASN A 434 20.31 -8.47 -18.28
C ASN A 434 21.53 -9.37 -18.06
N SER A 435 21.38 -10.65 -18.36
CA SER A 435 22.51 -11.58 -18.45
C SER A 435 22.14 -12.69 -19.43
N THR A 436 23.02 -12.94 -20.41
CA THR A 436 23.03 -14.25 -21.08
C THR A 436 23.70 -15.24 -20.11
N ALA A 437 23.41 -16.54 -20.19
CA ALA A 437 23.70 -17.56 -19.16
C ALA A 437 25.17 -17.75 -18.69
N ALA A 438 26.09 -16.83 -18.98
CA ALA A 438 27.45 -16.74 -18.46
C ALA A 438 27.85 -15.35 -17.91
N ASP A 439 26.99 -14.32 -18.02
CA ASP A 439 27.30 -12.95 -17.57
C ASP A 439 26.81 -12.68 -16.14
N VAL A 440 27.64 -12.02 -15.33
CA VAL A 440 27.28 -11.54 -13.98
C VAL A 440 26.60 -10.18 -14.10
N SER A 441 25.37 -10.04 -13.59
CA SER A 441 24.70 -8.74 -13.47
C SER A 441 25.11 -8.07 -12.15
N SER A 442 25.64 -6.85 -12.20
CA SER A 442 26.11 -6.12 -11.01
C SER A 442 25.28 -4.85 -10.76
N LEU A 443 24.85 -4.66 -9.51
CA LEU A 443 24.16 -3.46 -9.04
C LEU A 443 24.95 -2.84 -7.87
N ARG A 444 25.35 -1.57 -8.01
CA ARG A 444 26.09 -0.82 -6.98
C ARG A 444 25.27 0.36 -6.43
N ALA A 445 25.35 0.62 -5.13
CA ALA A 445 24.82 1.82 -4.49
C ALA A 445 25.89 2.49 -3.61
N GLU A 446 26.11 3.80 -3.77
CA GLU A 446 27.08 4.60 -2.98
C GLU A 446 26.36 5.36 -1.85
N ILE A 447 26.85 5.32 -0.59
CA ILE A 447 26.18 5.91 0.60
C ILE A 447 27.16 6.74 1.49
N GLY A 448 26.81 7.96 1.99
CA GLY A 448 27.69 8.76 2.90
C GLY A 448 27.00 9.80 3.82
N VAL A 449 27.63 10.22 4.95
CA VAL A 449 27.00 10.95 6.11
C VAL A 449 27.59 12.35 6.48
N LEU A 450 26.78 13.34 6.95
CA LEU A 450 27.16 14.77 7.27
C LEU A 450 26.27 15.43 8.39
N GLY A 451 26.64 16.58 9.01
CA GLY A 451 25.79 17.27 10.03
C GLY A 451 26.04 18.77 10.34
N GLU A 452 25.05 19.48 10.93
CA GLU A 452 25.02 20.90 11.41
C GLU A 452 23.79 21.22 12.34
N GLU A 453 23.78 22.38 13.06
CA GLU A 453 22.61 22.97 13.80
C GLU A 453 22.63 24.53 13.96
N SER A 454 21.45 25.17 14.09
CA SER A 454 21.20 26.42 14.87
C SER A 454 19.70 26.77 15.12
N GLU A 455 19.45 27.84 15.92
CA GLU A 455 18.29 28.25 16.78
C GLU A 455 17.07 28.99 16.14
N SER A 456 16.04 29.34 16.95
CA SER A 456 14.97 30.32 16.66
C SER A 456 14.14 30.82 17.90
N PRO A 457 13.30 31.90 17.78
CA PRO A 457 12.68 32.73 18.85
C PRO A 457 11.12 32.64 18.96
N GLY A 458 10.47 33.49 19.81
CA GLY A 458 9.00 33.57 20.13
C GLY A 458 8.15 34.58 19.31
N ALA A 459 6.96 35.14 19.64
CA ALA A 459 5.87 34.92 20.64
C ALA A 459 4.49 35.51 20.14
N GLU A 460 3.36 35.19 20.81
CA GLU A 460 1.93 35.00 20.36
C GLU A 460 0.88 36.16 20.33
N ALA A 461 -0.30 35.82 19.76
CA ALA A 461 -1.64 36.45 19.90
C ALA A 461 -2.81 35.42 20.14
N ALA A 462 -4.00 35.86 20.58
CA ALA A 462 -5.06 35.02 21.20
C ALA A 462 -6.03 34.18 20.31
N ARG A 463 -6.48 33.01 20.83
CA ARG A 463 -7.01 31.80 20.12
C ARG A 463 -8.35 31.21 20.66
N ARG A 464 -9.16 30.51 19.82
CA ARG A 464 -10.33 29.66 20.21
C ARG A 464 -10.18 28.19 19.76
N LEU A 465 -10.50 27.24 20.65
CA LEU A 465 -10.34 25.79 20.44
C LEU A 465 -11.47 24.97 21.08
N GLU A 466 -11.99 23.94 20.39
CA GLU A 466 -13.00 22.98 20.92
C GLU A 466 -12.63 21.53 20.59
N VAL A 467 -12.56 20.67 21.62
CA VAL A 467 -12.29 19.22 21.55
C VAL A 467 -13.56 18.44 21.87
N HIS A 468 -13.80 17.34 21.15
CA HIS A 468 -14.95 16.47 21.41
C HIS A 468 -14.57 14.99 21.41
N ALA A 469 -14.86 14.29 22.52
CA ALA A 469 -14.50 12.88 22.72
C ALA A 469 -15.19 11.96 21.68
N GLY A 470 -16.45 12.21 21.34
CA GLY A 470 -17.18 11.42 20.33
C GLY A 470 -16.60 11.48 18.90
N SER A 471 -15.75 12.47 18.60
CA SER A 471 -14.97 12.53 17.34
C SER A 471 -13.50 12.21 17.52
N GLY A 472 -13.06 11.95 18.76
CA GLY A 472 -11.66 11.70 19.10
C GLY A 472 -10.73 12.89 18.86
N GLY A 473 -11.24 14.12 18.82
CA GLY A 473 -10.36 15.29 18.66
C GLY A 473 -11.00 16.64 18.41
N VAL A 474 -10.21 17.56 17.86
CA VAL A 474 -10.58 18.98 17.69
C VAL A 474 -11.57 19.12 16.55
N VAL A 475 -12.71 19.72 16.85
CA VAL A 475 -13.79 19.99 15.89
C VAL A 475 -13.81 21.45 15.46
N VAL A 476 -13.27 22.36 16.28
CA VAL A 476 -13.12 23.78 15.97
C VAL A 476 -11.75 24.28 16.41
N TRP A 477 -11.01 24.90 15.49
CA TRP A 477 -9.87 25.78 15.80
C TRP A 477 -9.99 27.06 14.97
N GLN A 478 -10.06 28.20 15.65
CA GLN A 478 -10.13 29.53 15.06
C GLN A 478 -9.08 30.46 15.68
N GLU A 479 -8.47 31.28 14.83
CA GLU A 479 -7.60 32.39 15.24
C GLU A 479 -8.27 33.68 14.79
N GLY A 480 -8.77 34.47 15.76
CA GLY A 480 -9.71 35.55 15.49
C GLY A 480 -10.97 35.05 14.77
N ALA A 481 -11.29 35.64 13.61
CA ALA A 481 -12.44 35.24 12.79
C ALA A 481 -12.14 34.10 11.79
N GLY A 482 -10.87 33.75 11.58
CA GLY A 482 -10.47 32.80 10.55
C GLY A 482 -10.42 31.36 11.07
N LYS A 483 -10.91 30.42 10.26
CA LYS A 483 -10.86 28.97 10.54
C LYS A 483 -9.48 28.43 10.19
N VAL A 484 -8.88 27.67 11.11
CA VAL A 484 -7.58 27.02 10.88
C VAL A 484 -7.77 25.61 10.33
N LEU A 485 -8.73 24.86 10.86
CA LEU A 485 -9.01 23.47 10.48
C LEU A 485 -10.40 23.32 9.85
N ARG A 486 -10.54 22.28 9.01
CA ARG A 486 -11.83 21.81 8.48
C ARG A 486 -12.28 20.60 9.30
N SER A 487 -13.55 20.52 9.65
CA SER A 487 -14.14 19.33 10.27
C SER A 487 -15.56 19.10 9.74
N PRO A 488 -15.99 17.85 9.47
CA PRO A 488 -17.36 17.53 9.11
C PRO A 488 -18.27 17.28 10.33
N TYR A 489 -17.73 17.31 11.56
CA TYR A 489 -18.47 17.08 12.80
C TYR A 489 -19.75 17.94 12.86
N PRO A 490 -20.89 17.40 13.34
CA PRO A 490 -21.10 16.08 13.97
C PRO A 490 -21.26 14.91 12.99
N ARG A 491 -20.98 15.10 11.69
CA ARG A 491 -21.06 14.04 10.68
C ARG A 491 -19.71 13.37 10.46
N THR A 492 -19.76 12.15 9.94
CA THR A 492 -18.60 11.42 9.42
C THR A 492 -18.60 11.46 7.88
N ARG A 493 -17.43 11.63 7.27
CA ARG A 493 -17.23 11.60 5.81
C ARG A 493 -15.94 10.85 5.47
N SER A 494 -15.72 10.53 4.20
CA SER A 494 -14.39 10.16 3.73
C SER A 494 -13.51 11.40 3.53
N TYR A 495 -12.21 11.25 3.72
CA TYR A 495 -11.19 12.26 3.40
C TYR A 495 -9.97 11.57 2.79
N GLY A 496 -9.77 11.74 1.48
CA GLY A 496 -8.79 10.93 0.76
C GLY A 496 -9.11 9.43 0.89
N TYR A 497 -8.18 8.68 1.48
CA TYR A 497 -8.34 7.24 1.75
C TYR A 497 -8.76 6.93 3.19
N ASN A 498 -9.00 7.95 4.03
CA ASN A 498 -9.66 7.75 5.32
C ASN A 498 -11.18 7.60 5.09
N PRO A 499 -11.80 6.44 5.40
CA PRO A 499 -13.23 6.23 5.17
C PRO A 499 -14.13 6.88 6.24
N ARG A 500 -13.59 7.25 7.42
CA ARG A 500 -14.35 7.66 8.60
C ARG A 500 -13.76 8.93 9.27
N TRP A 501 -13.55 10.00 8.51
CA TRP A 501 -13.08 11.29 9.01
C TRP A 501 -14.18 12.10 9.70
N SER A 502 -13.88 12.62 10.91
CA SER A 502 -14.81 13.44 11.71
C SER A 502 -14.18 14.70 12.33
N ALA A 503 -12.93 14.65 12.80
CA ALA A 503 -12.27 15.76 13.48
C ALA A 503 -11.31 16.52 12.55
N GLY A 504 -11.08 17.80 12.81
CA GLY A 504 -10.11 18.60 12.08
C GLY A 504 -8.66 18.33 12.49
N MET A 505 -8.46 17.93 13.74
CA MET A 505 -7.21 17.37 14.26
C MET A 505 -7.50 16.20 15.21
N TRP A 506 -6.75 15.11 15.06
CA TRP A 506 -6.90 13.88 15.85
C TRP A 506 -5.59 13.09 15.89
N VAL A 507 -5.53 12.06 16.74
CA VAL A 507 -4.33 11.23 16.91
C VAL A 507 -4.63 9.78 16.59
N THR A 508 -3.70 9.11 15.90
CA THR A 508 -3.73 7.66 15.69
C THR A 508 -2.39 7.01 16.01
N ARG A 509 -2.44 5.68 16.19
CA ARG A 509 -1.28 4.79 16.14
C ARG A 509 -1.22 4.17 14.76
N GLU A 510 -0.16 4.45 14.03
CA GLU A 510 0.05 3.98 12.65
C GLU A 510 1.16 2.92 12.60
N ASN A 511 1.22 2.16 11.51
CA ASN A 511 2.37 1.28 11.29
C ASN A 511 3.64 2.11 11.10
N PRO A 512 4.83 1.54 11.35
CA PRO A 512 6.08 2.20 10.98
C PRO A 512 6.03 2.69 9.54
N ARG A 513 6.40 3.95 9.30
CA ARG A 513 6.49 4.52 7.94
C ARG A 513 7.40 3.74 6.97
N HIS A 514 8.27 2.88 7.52
CA HIS A 514 9.19 2.02 6.77
C HIS A 514 8.68 0.58 6.58
N ASP A 515 7.51 0.26 7.12
CA ASP A 515 6.87 -1.04 6.90
C ASP A 515 6.61 -1.21 5.39
N ARG A 516 7.33 -2.13 4.76
CA ARG A 516 7.28 -2.34 3.30
C ARG A 516 5.87 -2.72 2.81
N ALA A 517 5.15 -3.51 3.61
CA ALA A 517 3.85 -4.05 3.22
C ALA A 517 2.71 -3.03 3.37
N ALA A 518 2.79 -2.19 4.40
CA ALA A 518 1.72 -1.26 4.75
C ALA A 518 2.10 0.22 4.63
N GLY A 519 3.32 0.60 5.01
CA GLY A 519 3.73 1.99 5.17
C GLY A 519 2.86 2.76 6.19
N LEU A 520 2.98 4.08 6.19
CA LEU A 520 2.18 4.95 7.05
C LEU A 520 0.72 5.03 6.54
N GLY A 521 -0.26 4.74 7.41
CA GLY A 521 -1.68 4.76 7.08
C GLY A 521 -2.28 6.17 6.90
N TRP A 522 -3.60 6.27 6.86
CA TRP A 522 -4.35 7.51 6.54
C TRP A 522 -5.11 8.12 7.72
N GLY A 523 -4.69 7.81 8.96
CA GLY A 523 -5.32 8.36 10.15
C GLY A 523 -6.72 7.82 10.40
N VAL A 524 -6.95 6.54 10.09
CA VAL A 524 -8.24 5.90 10.40
C VAL A 524 -8.33 5.73 11.91
N PRO A 525 -9.32 6.33 12.59
CA PRO A 525 -9.43 6.24 14.04
C PRO A 525 -9.54 4.79 14.52
N PRO A 526 -8.98 4.46 15.70
CA PRO A 526 -9.21 3.15 16.30
C PRO A 526 -10.71 2.91 16.55
N ALA A 527 -11.12 1.65 16.62
CA ALA A 527 -12.45 1.30 17.10
C ALA A 527 -12.49 1.51 18.62
N GLY A 528 -13.66 1.87 19.15
CA GLY A 528 -13.83 2.24 20.55
C GLY A 528 -14.11 3.73 20.71
N ALA A 529 -14.49 4.12 21.93
CA ALA A 529 -14.77 5.51 22.27
C ALA A 529 -13.54 6.15 22.94
N TRP A 530 -13.30 7.42 22.63
CA TRP A 530 -12.39 8.23 23.43
C TRP A 530 -13.10 8.71 24.69
N GLU A 531 -12.33 8.84 25.76
CA GLU A 531 -12.74 9.39 27.03
C GLU A 531 -12.07 10.75 27.26
N GLU A 532 -12.81 11.68 27.85
CA GLU A 532 -12.28 12.99 28.22
C GLU A 532 -11.44 12.86 29.50
N LYS A 533 -10.16 13.29 29.44
CA LYS A 533 -9.33 13.47 30.64
C LYS A 533 -9.62 14.82 31.29
N HIS A 534 -9.69 15.85 30.45
CA HIS A 534 -10.02 17.24 30.75
C HIS A 534 -10.42 17.93 29.42
N PRO A 535 -10.87 19.20 29.41
CA PRO A 535 -11.48 19.81 28.21
C PRO A 535 -10.61 19.86 26.94
N LEU A 536 -9.29 19.70 27.07
CA LEU A 536 -8.32 19.74 25.96
C LEU A 536 -7.47 18.45 25.90
N GLY A 537 -7.91 17.37 26.54
CA GLY A 537 -7.16 16.13 26.63
C GLY A 537 -8.04 14.89 26.55
N LEU A 538 -7.62 13.91 25.74
CA LEU A 538 -8.36 12.69 25.49
C LEU A 538 -7.51 11.44 25.81
N HIS A 539 -8.20 10.36 26.15
CA HIS A 539 -7.64 9.02 26.34
C HIS A 539 -8.43 7.97 25.58
N HIS A 540 -7.77 6.97 25.03
CA HIS A 540 -8.41 5.80 24.48
C HIS A 540 -8.07 4.57 25.33
N PRO A 541 -9.03 4.03 26.12
CA PRO A 541 -8.76 2.97 27.09
C PRO A 541 -8.21 1.70 26.43
N ASP A 542 -8.80 1.27 25.31
CA ASP A 542 -8.41 -0.01 24.67
C ASP A 542 -7.01 0.01 24.04
N THR A 543 -6.50 1.19 23.67
CA THR A 543 -5.21 1.32 22.98
C THR A 543 -4.14 1.95 23.85
N GLY A 544 -4.48 2.47 25.04
CA GLY A 544 -3.57 3.21 25.90
C GLY A 544 -3.13 4.57 25.33
N LEU A 545 -3.63 4.97 24.17
CA LEU A 545 -3.27 6.22 23.50
C LEU A 545 -3.86 7.42 24.26
N GLY A 546 -3.09 8.48 24.42
CA GLY A 546 -3.59 9.71 25.02
C GLY A 546 -2.92 10.92 24.40
N TRP A 547 -3.60 12.05 24.41
CA TRP A 547 -3.04 13.32 23.95
C TRP A 547 -3.72 14.49 24.62
N GLU A 548 -2.99 15.60 24.69
CA GLU A 548 -3.44 16.83 25.33
C GLU A 548 -2.93 18.05 24.56
N ILE A 549 -3.67 19.14 24.64
CA ILE A 549 -3.32 20.41 24.01
C ILE A 549 -3.01 21.43 25.10
N GLY A 550 -1.78 21.94 25.08
CA GLY A 550 -1.30 23.02 25.93
C GLY A 550 -1.06 24.31 25.14
N PRO A 551 -0.95 25.45 25.85
CA PRO A 551 -0.46 26.69 25.24
C PRO A 551 1.03 26.54 24.86
N ALA A 552 1.43 27.20 23.77
CA ALA A 552 2.83 27.45 23.42
C ALA A 552 3.00 28.93 23.11
N ASP A 553 4.22 29.45 23.16
CA ASP A 553 4.50 30.88 23.02
C ASP A 553 3.98 31.52 21.74
N ASP A 554 3.66 30.78 20.68
CA ASP A 554 3.13 31.31 19.42
C ASP A 554 2.10 30.37 18.74
N GLY A 555 1.71 29.30 19.43
CA GLY A 555 0.89 28.22 18.88
C GLY A 555 0.18 27.34 19.91
N LEU A 556 -0.39 26.26 19.41
CA LEU A 556 -0.81 25.11 20.20
C LEU A 556 0.36 24.15 20.32
N ARG A 557 0.64 23.70 21.55
CA ARG A 557 1.45 22.51 21.78
C ARG A 557 0.53 21.31 21.89
N VAL A 558 0.80 20.26 21.11
CA VAL A 558 0.08 18.99 21.18
C VAL A 558 1.05 17.91 21.66
N ASP A 559 0.81 17.39 22.85
CA ASP A 559 1.58 16.31 23.45
C ASP A 559 0.83 14.98 23.27
N VAL A 560 1.51 13.96 22.75
CA VAL A 560 0.97 12.61 22.52
C VAL A 560 1.75 11.61 23.36
N ARG A 561 1.04 10.69 24.00
CA ARG A 561 1.62 9.58 24.77
C ARG A 561 1.02 8.25 24.35
N ALA A 562 1.88 7.28 24.12
CA ALA A 562 1.52 5.92 23.73
C ALA A 562 2.09 4.86 24.69
N PRO A 563 1.55 3.64 24.67
CA PRO A 563 2.04 2.57 25.55
C PRO A 563 3.42 2.04 25.14
N ASP A 564 3.77 2.06 23.85
CA ASP A 564 4.98 1.43 23.31
C ASP A 564 5.52 2.16 22.06
N THR A 565 6.65 1.71 21.52
CA THR A 565 7.33 2.28 20.34
C THR A 565 7.25 1.38 19.09
N GLY A 566 6.48 0.28 19.12
CA GLY A 566 6.34 -0.63 17.97
C GLY A 566 5.50 -0.07 16.83
N ARG A 567 4.85 1.08 17.05
CA ARG A 567 4.00 1.81 16.10
C ARG A 567 4.29 3.31 16.23
N GLU A 568 3.90 4.06 15.22
CA GLU A 568 4.14 5.51 15.18
C GLU A 568 2.93 6.29 15.68
N ASN A 569 3.22 7.34 16.44
CA ASN A 569 2.25 8.32 16.89
C ASN A 569 2.08 9.36 15.78
N VAL A 570 0.84 9.60 15.37
CA VAL A 570 0.57 10.61 14.33
C VAL A 570 -0.51 11.57 14.78
N VAL A 571 -0.18 12.87 14.81
CA VAL A 571 -1.16 13.95 14.92
C VAL A 571 -1.58 14.34 13.50
N TRP A 572 -2.81 14.04 13.14
CA TRP A 572 -3.36 14.38 11.84
C TRP A 572 -4.04 15.74 11.87
N LEU A 573 -3.86 16.53 10.81
CA LEU A 573 -4.55 17.81 10.61
C LEU A 573 -5.18 17.88 9.22
N THR A 574 -6.33 18.55 9.15
CA THR A 574 -6.98 18.92 7.88
C THR A 574 -7.11 20.45 7.82
N PRO A 575 -6.10 21.15 7.29
CA PRO A 575 -6.10 22.62 7.23
C PRO A 575 -7.31 23.15 6.44
N HIS A 576 -7.83 24.30 6.85
CA HIS A 576 -8.86 25.01 6.11
C HIS A 576 -8.25 25.77 4.92
N ALA A 577 -7.77 25.02 3.94
CA ALA A 577 -7.17 25.53 2.71
C ALA A 577 -7.98 25.10 1.47
N PRO A 578 -7.88 25.84 0.35
CA PRO A 578 -8.38 25.34 -0.92
C PRO A 578 -7.66 24.05 -1.34
N VAL A 579 -8.30 23.21 -2.16
CA VAL A 579 -7.71 21.95 -2.66
C VAL A 579 -6.37 22.20 -3.37
N ARG A 580 -6.28 23.34 -4.07
CA ARG A 580 -5.05 23.87 -4.66
C ARG A 580 -4.55 25.00 -3.78
N THR A 581 -3.49 24.77 -3.03
CA THR A 581 -2.87 25.76 -2.16
C THR A 581 -1.35 25.69 -2.23
N ALA A 582 -0.69 26.74 -1.79
CA ALA A 582 0.75 26.79 -1.65
C ALA A 582 1.18 26.15 -0.32
N VAL A 583 2.26 25.39 -0.37
CA VAL A 583 2.94 24.84 0.81
C VAL A 583 4.42 25.20 0.74
N VAL A 584 4.99 25.60 1.88
CA VAL A 584 6.42 25.81 2.05
C VAL A 584 6.94 24.71 2.98
N LEU A 585 8.00 24.02 2.56
CA LEU A 585 8.57 22.88 3.27
C LEU A 585 10.03 23.15 3.62
N GLU A 586 10.44 22.81 4.83
CA GLU A 586 11.85 22.64 5.19
C GLU A 586 12.16 21.14 5.11
N SER A 587 13.00 20.74 4.14
CA SER A 587 13.36 19.34 3.87
C SER A 587 14.86 19.23 3.73
N ALA A 588 15.52 18.55 4.68
CA ALA A 588 16.98 18.50 4.81
C ALA A 588 17.62 19.89 4.71
N ASP A 589 17.14 20.82 5.55
CA ASP A 589 17.62 22.20 5.69
C ASP A 589 17.48 23.07 4.43
N ARG A 590 16.72 22.61 3.43
CA ARG A 590 16.34 23.39 2.24
C ARG A 590 14.87 23.73 2.25
N HIS A 591 14.57 24.96 1.82
CA HIS A 591 13.21 25.44 1.67
C HIS A 591 12.68 25.19 0.25
N TRP A 592 11.47 24.64 0.16
CA TRP A 592 10.76 24.40 -1.10
C TRP A 592 9.37 25.01 -1.06
N GLU A 593 9.02 25.78 -2.08
CA GLU A 593 7.64 26.22 -2.30
C GLU A 593 7.00 25.34 -3.38
N LEU A 594 5.89 24.69 -3.03
CA LEU A 594 5.17 23.76 -3.89
C LEU A 594 3.68 24.11 -3.95
N SER A 595 3.03 23.72 -5.05
CA SER A 595 1.58 23.66 -5.14
C SER A 595 1.08 22.27 -4.79
N THR A 596 -0.03 22.16 -4.05
CA THR A 596 -0.68 20.86 -3.80
C THR A 596 -1.24 20.19 -5.07
N SER A 597 -1.25 20.87 -6.23
CA SER A 597 -1.56 20.24 -7.52
C SER A 597 -0.44 19.33 -8.03
N ASP A 598 0.79 19.57 -7.60
CA ASP A 598 2.00 18.98 -8.18
C ASP A 598 2.61 17.95 -7.24
N VAL A 599 1.91 17.63 -6.15
CA VAL A 599 2.39 16.78 -5.07
C VAL A 599 1.31 15.77 -4.74
N ARG A 600 1.64 14.48 -4.74
CA ARG A 600 0.80 13.44 -4.12
C ARG A 600 1.15 13.28 -2.65
N GLN A 601 2.44 13.13 -2.35
CA GLN A 601 2.95 12.97 -0.99
C GLN A 601 4.38 13.53 -0.89
N VAL A 602 4.66 14.31 0.16
CA VAL A 602 6.00 14.81 0.50
C VAL A 602 6.22 14.72 2.00
N TRP A 603 7.49 14.64 2.40
CA TRP A 603 7.87 14.67 3.80
C TRP A 603 8.73 15.91 4.06
N ALA A 604 8.65 16.42 5.29
CA ALA A 604 9.37 17.62 5.70
C ALA A 604 9.66 17.60 7.19
N ARG A 605 10.67 18.34 7.63
CA ARG A 605 10.91 18.61 9.05
C ARG A 605 9.92 19.65 9.57
N ARG A 606 9.72 20.72 8.78
CA ARG A 606 8.77 21.81 9.05
C ARG A 606 7.95 22.09 7.81
N ALA A 607 6.71 22.53 8.00
CA ALA A 607 5.87 22.93 6.88
C ALA A 607 5.00 24.12 7.25
N ALA A 608 4.76 24.99 6.28
CA ALA A 608 3.76 26.04 6.34
C ALA A 608 2.75 25.85 5.20
N VAL A 609 1.47 25.90 5.53
CA VAL A 609 0.37 25.74 4.56
C VAL A 609 -0.45 27.02 4.49
N ARG A 610 -0.66 27.52 3.28
CA ARG A 610 -1.52 28.70 3.09
C ARG A 610 -2.99 28.34 3.29
N LEU A 611 -3.63 29.00 4.26
CA LEU A 611 -5.03 28.87 4.61
C LEU A 611 -5.93 29.69 3.65
N SER A 612 -7.23 29.41 3.69
CA SER A 612 -8.22 30.07 2.82
C SER A 612 -8.36 31.58 3.09
N ASP A 613 -7.98 32.04 4.28
CA ASP A 613 -7.97 33.46 4.66
C ASP A 613 -6.64 34.16 4.31
N GLY A 614 -5.70 33.44 3.70
CA GLY A 614 -4.41 33.97 3.25
C GLY A 614 -3.27 33.84 4.27
N ARG A 615 -3.56 33.53 5.53
CA ARG A 615 -2.55 33.25 6.57
C ARG A 615 -1.90 31.88 6.37
N TRP A 616 -0.88 31.59 7.15
CA TRP A 616 -0.09 30.35 7.08
C TRP A 616 -0.19 29.56 8.37
N LEU A 617 -0.60 28.29 8.28
CA LEU A 617 -0.49 27.33 9.36
C LEU A 617 0.90 26.71 9.34
N HIS A 618 1.72 27.02 10.34
CA HIS A 618 3.05 26.44 10.55
C HIS A 618 2.91 25.19 11.42
N CYS A 619 3.61 24.13 11.03
CA CYS A 619 3.69 22.85 11.72
C CYS A 619 5.16 22.55 11.96
N VAL A 620 5.57 22.39 13.22
CA VAL A 620 6.96 22.10 13.59
C VAL A 620 7.02 21.14 14.78
N PRO A 621 8.04 20.28 14.90
CA PRO A 621 8.30 19.53 16.13
C PRO A 621 8.53 20.51 17.28
N ALA A 622 7.99 20.22 18.47
CA ALA A 622 8.20 21.08 19.64
C ALA A 622 9.62 20.98 20.21
N THR A 623 10.30 19.87 19.93
CA THR A 623 11.70 19.65 20.26
C THR A 623 12.39 19.06 19.04
N PRO A 624 13.62 19.49 18.70
CA PRO A 624 14.41 18.84 17.65
C PRO A 624 14.52 17.34 17.91
N SER A 625 14.10 16.53 16.94
CA SER A 625 14.17 15.08 16.97
C SER A 625 14.49 14.59 15.57
N PRO A 626 15.44 13.66 15.40
CA PRO A 626 15.75 13.08 14.08
C PRO A 626 14.66 12.11 13.60
N HIS A 627 13.69 11.77 14.44
CA HIS A 627 12.62 10.81 14.14
C HIS A 627 11.27 11.46 13.84
N ASP A 628 11.15 12.76 14.13
CA ASP A 628 9.92 13.51 13.97
C ASP A 628 9.89 14.14 12.58
N GLU A 629 8.90 13.75 11.78
CA GLU A 629 8.72 14.26 10.43
C GLU A 629 7.25 14.57 10.18
N LEU A 630 7.00 15.54 9.31
CA LEU A 630 5.69 15.82 8.75
C LEU A 630 5.54 15.04 7.45
N VAL A 631 4.37 14.42 7.27
CA VAL A 631 3.90 13.95 5.97
C VAL A 631 2.78 14.85 5.48
N LEU A 632 2.84 15.29 4.23
CA LEU A 632 1.79 16.06 3.58
C LEU A 632 1.28 15.28 2.37
N ARG A 633 -0.05 15.07 2.32
CA ARG A 633 -0.72 14.34 1.24
C ARG A 633 -1.80 15.20 0.60
N ALA A 634 -1.65 15.52 -0.68
CA ALA A 634 -2.69 16.20 -1.42
C ALA A 634 -3.71 15.18 -1.92
N THR A 635 -5.00 15.47 -1.71
CA THR A 635 -6.09 14.60 -2.13
C THR A 635 -7.17 15.44 -2.82
N ALA A 636 -8.08 14.77 -3.54
CA ALA A 636 -9.27 15.43 -4.07
C ALA A 636 -10.17 16.04 -2.98
N SER A 637 -10.04 15.59 -1.72
CA SER A 637 -10.79 16.12 -0.57
C SER A 637 -10.15 17.37 0.07
N GLY A 638 -8.86 17.60 -0.21
CA GLY A 638 -8.01 18.62 0.40
C GLY A 638 -6.66 18.04 0.87
N LEU A 639 -5.87 18.88 1.55
CA LEU A 639 -4.58 18.50 2.12
C LEU A 639 -4.75 17.75 3.45
N LEU A 640 -4.02 16.66 3.64
CA LEU A 640 -3.87 15.94 4.92
C LEU A 640 -2.42 16.13 5.40
N ILE A 641 -2.24 16.56 6.65
CA ILE A 641 -0.93 16.65 7.29
C ILE A 641 -0.89 15.61 8.40
N GLY A 642 0.19 14.84 8.51
CA GLY A 642 0.47 13.97 9.64
C GLY A 642 1.78 14.37 10.29
N ALA A 643 1.75 14.65 11.60
CA ALA A 643 2.93 14.91 12.42
C ALA A 643 3.36 13.60 13.08
N VAL A 644 4.39 12.97 12.52
CA VAL A 644 4.73 11.55 12.71
C VAL A 644 5.94 11.41 13.63
N SER A 645 5.79 10.63 14.70
CA SER A 645 6.88 10.31 15.62
C SER A 645 6.93 8.81 15.93
N ALA A 646 8.14 8.26 15.96
CA ALA A 646 8.41 6.90 16.44
C ALA A 646 8.58 6.82 17.97
N ALA A 647 8.69 7.98 18.63
CA ALA A 647 8.88 8.03 20.07
C ALA A 647 7.59 7.70 20.82
N ARG A 648 7.74 7.16 22.03
CA ARG A 648 6.61 6.87 22.93
C ARG A 648 5.84 8.14 23.30
N GLU A 649 6.58 9.23 23.49
CA GLU A 649 6.07 10.56 23.74
C GLU A 649 6.55 11.48 22.64
N SER A 650 5.66 12.32 22.11
CA SER A 650 5.99 13.29 21.08
C SER A 650 5.22 14.58 21.28
N ALA A 651 5.79 15.68 20.79
CA ALA A 651 5.22 16.99 20.97
C ALA A 651 5.38 17.83 19.69
N TRP A 652 4.30 18.50 19.31
CA TRP A 652 4.22 19.29 18.09
C TRP A 652 3.70 20.69 18.38
N LEU A 653 4.22 21.68 17.66
CA LEU A 653 3.78 23.06 17.70
C LEU A 653 3.04 23.39 16.41
N PHE A 654 1.84 23.96 16.56
CA PHE A 654 1.03 24.44 15.45
C PHE A 654 0.63 25.89 15.68
N SER A 655 1.05 26.78 14.77
CA SER A 655 0.89 28.23 14.92
C SER A 655 0.38 28.87 13.62
N VAL A 656 -0.31 30.00 13.72
CA VAL A 656 -0.84 30.72 12.55
C VAL A 656 -0.17 32.08 12.41
N HIS A 657 0.38 32.36 11.23
CA HIS A 657 1.19 33.54 10.93
C HIS A 657 0.73 34.24 9.65
N ASP A 658 0.98 35.54 9.52
CA ASP A 658 0.71 36.28 8.28
C ASP A 658 1.74 36.00 7.17
N ARG A 659 2.86 35.38 7.51
CA ARG A 659 3.97 35.04 6.60
C ARG A 659 4.23 33.53 6.59
N SER A 660 4.81 33.04 5.49
CA SER A 660 5.31 31.67 5.40
C SER A 660 6.51 31.45 6.32
N LEU A 661 6.98 30.20 6.44
CA LEU A 661 8.31 29.92 6.99
C LEU A 661 9.36 30.75 6.24
N THR A 662 10.19 31.49 6.97
CA THR A 662 11.34 32.21 6.42
C THR A 662 12.55 31.31 6.41
N SER A 663 13.37 31.43 5.35
CA SER A 663 14.68 30.80 5.21
C SER A 663 15.65 31.16 6.32
#